data_AF-A0A9W9S230-F1
#
_entry.id   AF-A0A9W9S230-F1
#
_cell.length_a   1.000
_cell.length_b   1.000
_cell.length_c   1.000
_cell.angle_alpha   90.00
_cell.angle_beta   90.00
_cell.angle_gamma   90.00
#
_symmetry.space_group_name_H-M   'P 1'
#
loop_
_entity.id
_entity.type
_entity.pdbx_description
1 polymer ?
#
loop_
_entity_poly.entity_id
_entity_poly.type
_entity_poly.pdbx_seq_one_letter_code
_entity_poly.pdbx_strand_id
1 'polypeptide(L)'
;MDRVVIVGAGLYGLIAAKTYLQVAGAYDTPKQDDDTTQTTHALPNCFSNTRQNVEHTPGCSLLVIDAASGIGGTWAEKRLYPNLLSQNSYGMYEFSDLPLSHVVPEEATGVGQQFIAGWKINRYLHAWAEKWNLKRHIRLKWKVESICRLDSKEWELNVNIASSPPREIRVVCDRLILATGLTSVPNLPKTNSSSSMMNSKSVIHAKDVGDWARENLGYQTLPSTRAPAQSSHPNNDQSHPLKSVVIYGGAKSSFDLVHFFATLHRKDPALHLQLAPKDPVTVHWIIRKDGAGPAWMTPPTSSLLNGDTVGSDKVVSSRLLHYLVPCCYEIPKRLSGDLRMEGSWLVRLLHGNPLGRWWIRWFWRSVDRGLEDFAQYQSEPKMQLLRPSNSVVSCASGIGITNQPDLWETIRSSHVKVYRSSIEQISALNSHEENQPSSSVNIYLDDNICLEDVDLVIHATGYKPIVPINFDPPSYRLVLGMSGLIHKTTEKDSTVNQSEAGNGVEIPLDATVHRHIEHWKALDRQSDELVRKTLAATGCTPAERGTPSWIGDSQPLPYRLFRRMVAPELVADGDRSFASMGVVLTSTIAVVAEVQALWVAAFLTGGLDESSADCKSEEPPALGLDVLPQSVMEKAVSEDVVLGSLTGSGLEVDAIHVRRFLGLIINIRNES
;
A
#
# COMPACT_ATOMS: atom_id res chain seq x y z
N MET A 1 -5.76 15.10 29.38
CA MET A 1 -6.00 14.72 27.97
C MET A 1 -4.81 13.92 27.51
N ASP A 2 -5.06 12.80 26.83
CA ASP A 2 -4.02 11.85 26.44
C ASP A 2 -3.13 12.42 25.35
N ARG A 3 -1.82 12.16 25.47
CA ARG A 3 -0.81 12.48 24.47
C ARG A 3 -0.85 11.39 23.40
N VAL A 4 -1.11 11.80 22.17
CA VAL A 4 -1.22 10.88 21.04
C VAL A 4 -0.14 11.16 20.01
N VAL A 5 0.59 10.11 19.63
CA VAL A 5 1.57 10.16 18.55
C VAL A 5 1.09 9.32 17.37
N ILE A 6 1.14 9.90 16.17
CA ILE A 6 0.88 9.22 14.91
C ILE A 6 2.18 9.17 14.11
N VAL A 7 2.62 7.97 13.75
CA VAL A 7 3.81 7.76 12.93
C VAL A 7 3.40 7.56 11.48
N GLY A 8 3.71 8.54 10.64
CA GLY A 8 3.35 8.63 9.23
C GLY A 8 2.37 9.78 8.96
N ALA A 9 2.74 10.67 8.05
CA ALA A 9 1.94 11.79 7.54
C ALA A 9 1.45 11.53 6.09
N GLY A 10 1.22 10.26 5.77
CA GLY A 10 0.53 9.83 4.55
C GLY A 10 -1.00 9.94 4.66
N LEU A 11 -1.71 9.43 3.66
CA LEU A 11 -3.19 9.48 3.59
C LEU A 11 -3.85 8.99 4.89
N TYR A 12 -3.45 7.81 5.41
CA TYR A 12 -4.01 7.24 6.65
C TYR A 12 -3.65 8.05 7.90
N GLY A 13 -2.44 8.58 8.00
CA GLY A 13 -2.02 9.36 9.15
C GLY A 13 -2.69 10.72 9.25
N LEU A 14 -2.89 11.39 8.09
CA LEU A 14 -3.63 12.65 8.01
C LEU A 14 -5.09 12.49 8.44
N ILE A 15 -5.79 11.45 7.95
CA ILE A 15 -7.18 11.21 8.34
C ILE A 15 -7.31 10.75 9.79
N ALA A 16 -6.36 9.95 10.30
CA ALA A 16 -6.30 9.57 11.70
C ALA A 16 -6.16 10.79 12.61
N ALA A 17 -5.24 11.71 12.28
CA ALA A 17 -5.01 12.96 13.01
C ALA A 17 -6.29 13.80 13.11
N LYS A 18 -6.92 14.09 11.97
CA LYS A 18 -8.16 14.87 11.91
C LYS A 18 -9.29 14.20 12.68
N THR A 19 -9.47 12.90 12.49
CA THR A 19 -10.59 12.16 13.10
C THR A 19 -10.43 12.09 14.61
N TYR A 20 -9.21 11.86 15.09
CA TYR A 20 -8.92 11.88 16.53
C TYR A 20 -9.18 13.26 17.14
N LEU A 21 -8.71 14.34 16.51
CA LEU A 21 -8.98 15.72 16.95
C LEU A 21 -10.47 16.01 16.99
N GLN A 22 -11.23 15.54 16.00
CA GLN A 22 -12.68 15.71 15.95
C GLN A 22 -13.40 14.96 17.07
N VAL A 23 -13.06 13.69 17.31
CA VAL A 23 -13.67 12.89 18.40
C VAL A 23 -13.27 13.43 19.78
N ALA A 24 -12.06 13.97 19.91
CA ALA A 24 -11.57 14.58 21.15
C ALA A 24 -12.12 16.01 21.41
N GLY A 25 -13.03 16.52 20.56
CA GLY A 25 -13.65 17.83 20.70
C GLY A 25 -12.73 19.03 20.42
N ALA A 26 -11.60 18.82 19.73
CA ALA A 26 -10.62 19.87 19.47
C ALA A 26 -11.11 20.95 18.48
N TYR A 27 -12.24 20.72 17.82
CA TYR A 27 -12.86 21.66 16.87
C TYR A 27 -14.15 22.31 17.39
N ASP A 28 -14.55 22.01 18.64
CA ASP A 28 -15.83 22.49 19.21
C ASP A 28 -15.73 23.91 19.81
N THR A 29 -14.52 24.41 20.07
CA THR A 29 -14.28 25.76 20.58
C THR A 29 -14.00 26.77 19.46
N PRO A 30 -14.60 27.98 19.50
CA PRO A 30 -14.39 29.00 18.49
C PRO A 30 -12.92 29.47 18.47
N LYS A 31 -12.37 29.64 17.26
CA LYS A 31 -10.97 30.00 17.01
C LYS A 31 -10.57 31.24 17.81
N GLN A 32 -9.59 31.10 18.70
CA GLN A 32 -8.71 32.22 19.04
C GLN A 32 -7.71 32.34 17.88
N ASP A 33 -7.68 33.50 17.23
CA ASP A 33 -6.70 33.82 16.18
C ASP A 33 -5.30 33.88 16.81
N ASP A 34 -4.65 32.73 16.90
CA ASP A 34 -3.20 32.64 17.03
C ASP A 34 -2.62 32.36 15.65
N ASP A 35 -1.64 33.18 15.30
CA ASP A 35 -0.87 33.25 14.06
C ASP A 35 -0.28 31.87 13.68
N THR A 36 -1.06 31.04 12.98
CA THR A 36 -0.77 29.60 12.78
C THR A 36 -0.44 29.29 11.33
N THR A 37 0.68 29.84 10.85
CA THR A 37 1.33 29.39 9.60
C THR A 37 2.66 28.68 9.82
N GLN A 38 3.14 28.56 11.06
CA GLN A 38 4.45 27.96 11.33
C GLN A 38 4.37 26.46 11.66
N THR A 39 4.95 25.64 10.79
CA THR A 39 5.51 24.34 11.19
C THR A 39 6.57 24.60 12.25
N THR A 40 6.25 24.33 13.51
CA THR A 40 7.22 24.44 14.59
C THR A 40 8.18 23.25 14.52
N HIS A 41 9.48 23.49 14.43
CA HIS A 41 10.49 22.41 14.43
C HIS A 41 10.79 21.87 15.84
N ALA A 42 10.13 22.40 16.86
CA ALA A 42 10.32 22.01 18.25
C ALA A 42 9.38 20.86 18.67
N LEU A 43 9.89 19.99 19.55
CA LEU A 43 9.08 19.02 20.28
C LEU A 43 8.18 19.76 21.27
N PRO A 44 6.85 19.58 21.25
CA PRO A 44 6.00 20.17 22.28
C PRO A 44 6.32 19.57 23.65
N ASN A 45 6.38 20.42 24.69
CA ASN A 45 6.85 20.05 26.03
C ASN A 45 6.08 18.86 26.64
N CYS A 46 4.80 18.70 26.33
CA CYS A 46 3.97 17.60 26.82
C CYS A 46 4.45 16.21 26.37
N PHE A 47 5.18 16.10 25.26
CA PHE A 47 5.74 14.85 24.75
C PHE A 47 7.16 14.56 25.26
N SER A 48 7.71 15.41 26.13
CA SER A 48 9.03 15.19 26.75
C SER A 48 8.94 14.29 27.99
N ASN A 49 10.05 13.62 28.33
CA ASN A 49 10.15 12.70 29.48
C ASN A 49 10.06 13.41 30.84
N THR A 50 10.28 14.73 30.88
CA THR A 50 10.21 15.53 32.10
C THR A 50 8.77 15.93 32.39
N ARG A 51 8.10 15.23 33.31
CA ARG A 51 6.88 15.71 34.00
C ARG A 51 7.19 16.91 34.93
N GLN A 52 7.96 17.90 34.48
CA GLN A 52 8.14 19.14 35.22
C GLN A 52 6.95 20.05 34.92
N ASN A 53 5.98 20.10 35.87
CA ASN A 53 4.94 21.14 35.99
C ASN A 53 4.54 21.83 34.67
N VAL A 54 4.15 21.05 33.67
CA VAL A 54 3.60 21.62 32.44
C VAL A 54 2.20 22.06 32.80
N GLU A 55 1.96 23.37 32.88
CA GLU A 55 0.61 23.93 32.94
C GLU A 55 -0.22 23.23 31.88
N HIS A 56 -1.28 22.53 32.32
CA HIS A 56 -2.21 21.85 31.43
C HIS A 56 -2.79 22.89 30.47
N THR A 57 -2.24 22.96 29.26
CA THR A 57 -2.85 23.73 28.18
C THR A 57 -4.16 22.99 27.84
N PRO A 58 -5.32 23.62 27.99
CA PRO A 58 -6.59 22.98 27.67
C PRO A 58 -6.63 22.69 26.16
N GLY A 59 -6.56 21.41 25.78
CA GLY A 59 -6.59 21.00 24.37
C GLY A 59 -5.96 19.62 24.13
N CYS A 60 -6.42 18.95 23.06
CA CYS A 60 -5.92 17.64 22.65
C CYS A 60 -4.43 17.70 22.26
N SER A 61 -3.58 16.91 22.93
CA SER A 61 -2.14 16.83 22.62
C SER A 61 -1.89 15.78 21.53
N LEU A 62 -1.84 16.23 20.27
CA LEU A 62 -1.54 15.39 19.10
C LEU A 62 -0.23 15.79 18.43
N LEU A 63 0.61 14.79 18.13
CA LEU A 63 1.84 14.90 17.35
C LEU A 63 1.85 13.89 16.20
N VAL A 64 2.05 14.35 14.98
CA VAL A 64 2.23 13.50 13.79
C VAL A 64 3.69 13.61 13.35
N ILE A 65 4.39 12.50 13.18
CA ILE A 65 5.81 12.47 12.79
C ILE A 65 6.00 11.66 11.50
N ASP A 66 6.82 12.16 10.58
CA ASP A 66 7.16 11.46 9.33
C ASP A 66 8.64 11.68 8.97
N ALA A 67 9.27 10.62 8.46
CA ALA A 67 10.66 10.65 8.02
C ALA A 67 10.85 11.42 6.70
N ALA A 68 9.82 11.53 5.87
CA ALA A 68 9.84 12.26 4.61
C ALA A 68 9.86 13.78 4.84
N SER A 69 10.28 14.51 3.82
CA SER A 69 10.32 15.98 3.83
C SER A 69 8.99 16.65 3.46
N GLY A 70 7.95 15.88 3.15
CA GLY A 70 6.63 16.36 2.72
C GLY A 70 5.54 15.36 3.09
N ILE A 71 4.30 15.83 3.20
CA ILE A 71 3.14 14.98 3.51
C ILE A 71 2.65 14.21 2.28
N GLY A 72 1.77 13.24 2.51
CA GLY A 72 1.08 12.50 1.45
C GLY A 72 1.62 11.09 1.20
N GLY A 73 2.72 10.70 1.85
CA GLY A 73 3.26 9.34 1.78
C GLY A 73 3.63 8.97 0.34
N THR A 74 2.96 7.98 -0.25
CA THR A 74 3.15 7.59 -1.66
C THR A 74 2.89 8.75 -2.64
N TRP A 75 2.04 9.70 -2.28
CA TRP A 75 1.75 10.91 -3.05
C TRP A 75 2.59 12.11 -2.63
N ALA A 76 3.60 11.92 -1.77
CA ALA A 76 4.54 12.98 -1.47
C ALA A 76 5.30 13.36 -2.75
N GLU A 77 5.57 14.64 -2.93
CA GLU A 77 6.18 15.20 -4.14
C GLU A 77 7.41 14.42 -4.63
N LYS A 78 8.29 14.02 -3.70
CA LYS A 78 9.50 13.27 -4.04
C LYS A 78 9.24 11.91 -4.69
N ARG A 79 8.11 11.26 -4.38
CA ARG A 79 7.74 9.94 -4.87
C ARG A 79 6.96 9.96 -6.20
N LEU A 80 6.57 11.14 -6.66
CA LEU A 80 5.81 11.28 -7.91
C LEU A 80 6.74 11.16 -9.11
N TYR A 81 6.37 10.32 -10.08
CA TYR A 81 6.99 10.24 -11.40
C TYR A 81 6.00 10.70 -12.49
N PRO A 82 6.47 11.09 -13.69
CA PRO A 82 5.70 11.94 -14.62
C PRO A 82 4.33 11.41 -15.03
N ASN A 83 4.23 10.13 -15.38
CA ASN A 83 2.99 9.52 -15.85
C ASN A 83 2.23 8.75 -14.75
N LEU A 84 2.51 9.03 -13.47
CA LEU A 84 1.82 8.39 -12.34
C LEU A 84 0.37 8.88 -12.25
N LEU A 85 -0.56 7.98 -12.56
CA LEU A 85 -2.01 8.20 -12.46
C LEU A 85 -2.63 7.30 -11.38
N SER A 86 -3.65 7.79 -10.70
CA SER A 86 -4.48 6.98 -9.81
C SER A 86 -5.23 5.91 -10.60
N GLN A 87 -5.47 4.75 -9.97
CA GLN A 87 -6.39 3.75 -10.52
C GLN A 87 -7.86 4.05 -10.17
N ASN A 88 -8.10 5.14 -9.44
CA ASN A 88 -9.43 5.60 -9.05
C ASN A 88 -9.77 6.87 -9.81
N SER A 89 -11.03 6.95 -10.23
CA SER A 89 -11.63 8.15 -10.82
C SER A 89 -11.98 9.20 -9.75
N TYR A 90 -12.29 10.41 -10.20
CA TYR A 90 -12.85 11.46 -9.33
C TYR A 90 -14.09 10.97 -8.58
N GLY A 91 -14.25 11.42 -7.34
CA GLY A 91 -15.28 10.95 -6.40
C GLY A 91 -14.93 9.65 -5.66
N MET A 92 -13.95 8.86 -6.14
CA MET A 92 -13.52 7.61 -5.49
C MET A 92 -12.21 7.75 -4.71
N TYR A 93 -11.47 8.85 -4.92
CA TYR A 93 -10.17 9.15 -4.29
C TYR A 93 -10.20 10.48 -3.53
N GLU A 94 -11.13 10.62 -2.60
CA GLU A 94 -11.31 11.82 -1.79
C GLU A 94 -11.90 11.48 -0.43
N PHE A 95 -11.63 12.31 0.56
CA PHE A 95 -12.28 12.26 1.87
C PHE A 95 -13.69 12.88 1.78
N SER A 96 -14.61 12.31 2.55
CA SER A 96 -16.04 12.66 2.56
C SER A 96 -16.33 14.15 2.78
N ASP A 97 -15.43 14.87 3.44
CA ASP A 97 -15.63 16.27 3.80
C ASP A 97 -15.06 17.29 2.79
N LEU A 98 -14.27 16.88 1.80
CA LEU A 98 -13.72 17.78 0.78
C LEU A 98 -13.63 17.05 -0.58
N PRO A 99 -14.51 17.40 -1.54
CA PRO A 99 -14.39 16.90 -2.90
C PRO A 99 -13.08 17.33 -3.56
N LEU A 100 -12.44 16.44 -4.30
CA LEU A 100 -11.16 16.71 -4.97
C LEU A 100 -11.33 17.77 -6.07
N SER A 101 -12.48 17.77 -6.74
CA SER A 101 -12.86 18.73 -7.79
C SER A 101 -12.89 20.18 -7.31
N HIS A 102 -13.10 20.42 -6.01
CA HIS A 102 -13.05 21.76 -5.42
C HIS A 102 -11.62 22.31 -5.30
N VAL A 103 -10.61 21.43 -5.25
CA VAL A 103 -9.20 21.82 -5.13
C VAL A 103 -8.51 21.81 -6.49
N VAL A 104 -8.77 20.78 -7.29
CA VAL A 104 -8.19 20.62 -8.62
C VAL A 104 -9.29 20.20 -9.59
N PRO A 105 -9.51 20.95 -10.68
CA PRO A 105 -10.60 20.66 -11.60
C PRO A 105 -10.39 19.34 -12.35
N GLU A 106 -11.51 18.71 -12.67
CA GLU A 106 -11.60 17.60 -13.61
C GLU A 106 -11.15 18.06 -15.00
N GLU A 107 -10.42 17.21 -15.72
CA GLU A 107 -10.10 17.49 -17.13
C GLU A 107 -11.22 16.99 -18.04
N ALA A 108 -11.53 17.75 -19.08
CA ALA A 108 -12.70 17.54 -19.92
C ALA A 108 -12.56 16.32 -20.85
N THR A 109 -13.44 15.33 -20.63
CA THR A 109 -13.91 14.25 -21.54
C THR A 109 -12.91 13.67 -22.55
N GLY A 110 -12.22 12.59 -22.14
CA GLY A 110 -11.50 11.65 -23.00
C GLY A 110 -11.25 10.33 -22.27
N VAL A 111 -11.13 9.21 -22.99
CA VAL A 111 -10.81 7.90 -22.38
C VAL A 111 -9.43 7.99 -21.72
N GLY A 112 -9.36 7.79 -20.40
CA GLY A 112 -8.13 7.95 -19.60
C GLY A 112 -8.02 9.29 -18.84
N GLN A 113 -8.78 10.32 -19.21
CA GLN A 113 -8.76 11.63 -18.52
C GLN A 113 -9.62 11.69 -17.24
N GLN A 114 -10.33 10.61 -16.95
CA GLN A 114 -11.08 10.42 -15.69
C GLN A 114 -10.18 10.10 -14.48
N PHE A 115 -8.91 9.73 -14.71
CA PHE A 115 -7.97 9.38 -13.65
C PHE A 115 -7.22 10.60 -13.15
N ILE A 116 -6.76 10.54 -11.90
CA ILE A 116 -6.21 11.68 -11.19
C ILE A 116 -4.69 11.58 -11.24
N ALA A 117 -4.03 12.58 -11.82
CA ALA A 117 -2.57 12.64 -11.80
C ALA A 117 -2.03 12.78 -10.37
N GLY A 118 -0.90 12.15 -10.08
CA GLY A 118 -0.38 12.10 -8.72
C GLY A 118 -0.11 13.46 -8.08
N TRP A 119 0.27 14.45 -8.88
CA TRP A 119 0.46 15.83 -8.41
C TRP A 119 -0.87 16.49 -7.97
N LYS A 120 -2.01 16.11 -8.56
CA LYS A 120 -3.33 16.60 -8.16
C LYS A 120 -3.72 16.04 -6.79
N ILE A 121 -3.44 14.75 -6.54
CA ILE A 121 -3.65 14.11 -5.23
C ILE A 121 -2.74 14.75 -4.18
N ASN A 122 -1.48 15.02 -4.51
CA ASN A 122 -0.58 15.75 -3.62
C ASN A 122 -1.18 17.11 -3.21
N ARG A 123 -1.58 17.93 -4.20
CA ARG A 123 -2.20 19.24 -3.97
C ARG A 123 -3.48 19.13 -3.14
N TYR A 124 -4.31 18.13 -3.40
CA TYR A 124 -5.51 17.81 -2.62
C TYR A 124 -5.18 17.55 -1.14
N LEU A 125 -4.22 16.67 -0.85
CA LEU A 125 -3.85 16.34 0.54
C LEU A 125 -3.27 17.55 1.29
N HIS A 126 -2.55 18.43 0.59
CA HIS A 126 -2.08 19.70 1.16
C HIS A 126 -3.24 20.65 1.49
N ALA A 127 -4.16 20.89 0.55
CA ALA A 127 -5.33 21.73 0.79
C ALA A 127 -6.23 21.16 1.90
N TRP A 128 -6.37 19.84 1.97
CA TRP A 128 -7.12 19.16 3.01
C TRP A 128 -6.48 19.30 4.40
N ALA A 129 -5.14 19.16 4.48
CA ALA A 129 -4.41 19.37 5.73
C ALA A 129 -4.49 20.83 6.22
N GLU A 130 -4.55 21.80 5.30
CA GLU A 130 -4.76 23.22 5.62
C GLU A 130 -6.17 23.49 6.15
N LYS A 131 -7.20 22.96 5.47
CA LYS A 131 -8.61 23.06 5.88
C LYS A 131 -8.81 22.68 7.35
N TRP A 132 -8.13 21.63 7.80
CA TRP A 132 -8.26 21.07 9.15
C TRP A 132 -7.16 21.54 10.14
N ASN A 133 -6.35 22.53 9.74
CA ASN A 133 -5.23 23.07 10.52
C ASN A 133 -4.29 21.99 11.08
N LEU A 134 -3.99 20.95 10.29
CA LEU A 134 -3.17 19.82 10.75
C LEU A 134 -1.68 20.14 10.76
N LYS A 135 -1.23 21.13 9.97
CA LYS A 135 0.20 21.46 9.81
C LYS A 135 0.92 21.72 11.13
N ARG A 136 0.26 22.35 12.11
CA ARG A 136 0.84 22.63 13.44
C ARG A 136 1.19 21.35 14.23
N HIS A 137 0.49 20.25 13.96
CA HIS A 137 0.69 18.96 14.61
C HIS A 137 1.75 18.10 13.93
N ILE A 138 2.21 18.46 12.73
CA ILE A 138 3.09 17.62 11.90
C ILE A 138 4.57 18.00 12.11
N ARG A 139 5.44 17.00 12.22
CA ARG A 139 6.91 17.12 12.17
C ARG A 139 7.44 16.21 11.06
N LEU A 140 8.03 16.84 10.07
CA LEU A 140 8.65 16.17 8.92
C LEU A 140 10.16 16.01 9.15
N LYS A 141 10.79 15.08 8.44
CA LYS A 141 12.20 14.70 8.64
C LYS A 141 12.50 14.14 10.04
N TRP A 142 11.49 13.56 10.69
CA TRP A 142 11.58 12.92 12.00
C TRP A 142 11.38 11.42 11.82
N LYS A 143 12.48 10.66 11.87
CA LYS A 143 12.47 9.21 11.66
C LYS A 143 12.43 8.50 13.01
N VAL A 144 11.39 7.70 13.24
CA VAL A 144 11.32 6.80 14.39
C VAL A 144 12.24 5.61 14.14
N GLU A 145 13.22 5.39 15.01
CA GLU A 145 14.16 4.27 14.90
C GLU A 145 13.72 3.10 15.78
N SER A 146 13.28 3.37 17.01
CA SER A 146 12.80 2.35 17.94
C SER A 146 11.60 2.81 18.78
N ILE A 147 10.83 1.82 19.23
CA ILE A 147 9.66 1.99 20.10
C ILE A 147 9.77 0.99 21.24
N CYS A 148 9.56 1.44 22.48
CA CYS A 148 9.46 0.58 23.64
C CYS A 148 8.22 0.90 24.46
N ARG A 149 7.72 -0.12 25.17
CA ARG A 149 6.63 0.00 26.13
C ARG A 149 7.23 0.18 27.51
N LEU A 150 6.89 1.28 28.20
CA LEU A 150 7.38 1.56 29.55
C LEU A 150 6.55 0.80 30.60
N ASP A 151 7.11 0.61 31.80
CA ASP A 151 6.41 0.00 32.95
C ASP A 151 5.15 0.79 33.36
N SER A 152 5.13 2.10 33.08
CA SER A 152 3.98 2.98 33.28
C SER A 152 2.83 2.74 32.30
N LYS A 153 2.99 1.82 31.34
CA LYS A 153 2.13 1.63 30.16
C LYS A 153 2.10 2.81 29.19
N GLU A 154 3.06 3.73 29.28
CA GLU A 154 3.29 4.75 28.26
C GLU A 154 4.17 4.17 27.12
N TRP A 155 4.12 4.79 25.95
CA TRP A 155 5.00 4.49 24.82
C TRP A 155 6.16 5.48 24.78
N GLU A 156 7.40 4.99 24.68
CA GLU A 156 8.57 5.80 24.38
C GLU A 156 9.05 5.50 22.96
N LEU A 157 9.24 6.56 22.17
CA LEU A 157 9.75 6.51 20.81
C LEU A 157 11.11 7.21 20.76
N ASN A 158 12.09 6.54 20.16
CA ASN A 158 13.36 7.13 19.82
C ASN A 158 13.32 7.69 18.40
N VAL A 159 13.55 8.99 18.26
CA VAL A 159 13.37 9.73 17.01
C VAL A 159 14.66 10.42 16.59
N ASN A 160 15.11 10.10 15.38
CA ASN A 160 16.22 10.75 14.71
C ASN A 160 15.71 11.88 13.81
N ILE A 161 16.11 13.10 14.10
CA ILE A 161 15.79 14.30 13.31
C ILE A 161 16.90 14.51 12.29
N ALA A 162 16.53 14.55 11.01
CA ALA A 162 17.46 14.86 9.93
C ALA A 162 17.78 16.37 9.91
N SER A 163 18.65 16.78 10.83
CA SER A 163 19.32 18.08 10.91
C SER A 163 20.83 17.92 10.65
N SER A 164 21.54 19.03 10.54
CA SER A 164 23.01 19.04 10.46
C SER A 164 23.54 19.82 11.68
N PRO A 165 24.05 19.15 12.73
CA PRO A 165 24.23 17.70 12.91
C PRO A 165 22.89 16.95 13.17
N PRO A 166 22.82 15.62 12.92
CA PRO A 166 21.66 14.80 13.27
C PRO A 166 21.39 14.88 14.77
N ARG A 167 20.11 14.95 15.14
CA ARG A 167 19.71 15.06 16.55
C ARG A 167 18.78 13.92 16.91
N GLU A 168 19.13 13.19 17.95
CA GLU A 168 18.29 12.17 18.55
C GLU A 168 17.47 12.76 19.70
N ILE A 169 16.18 12.43 19.76
CA ILE A 169 15.26 12.85 20.83
C ILE A 169 14.39 11.68 21.28
N ARG A 170 13.89 11.77 22.51
CA ARG A 170 12.88 10.85 23.05
C ARG A 170 11.53 11.52 23.07
N VAL A 171 10.51 10.79 22.63
CA VAL A 171 9.11 11.23 22.58
C VAL A 171 8.28 10.23 23.38
N VAL A 172 7.53 10.72 24.37
CA VAL A 172 6.65 9.87 25.20
C VAL A 172 5.20 10.21 24.97
N CYS A 173 4.36 9.19 24.85
CA CYS A 173 2.93 9.33 24.63
C CYS A 173 2.11 8.24 25.31
N ASP A 174 0.83 8.51 25.49
CA ASP A 174 -0.12 7.59 26.12
C ASP A 174 -0.74 6.67 25.07
N ARG A 175 -0.90 7.17 23.84
CA ARG A 175 -1.46 6.41 22.71
C ARG A 175 -0.62 6.56 21.44
N LEU A 176 -0.48 5.46 20.71
CA LEU A 176 0.35 5.36 19.52
C LEU A 176 -0.45 4.82 18.33
N ILE A 177 -0.42 5.54 17.20
CA ILE A 177 -0.96 5.08 15.92
C ILE A 177 0.18 4.91 14.92
N LEU A 178 0.38 3.69 14.40
CA LEU A 178 1.32 3.42 13.31
C LEU A 178 0.61 3.47 11.96
N ALA A 179 0.81 4.55 11.21
CA ALA A 179 0.25 4.81 9.87
C ALA A 179 1.34 4.91 8.79
N THR A 180 2.37 4.07 8.90
CA THR A 180 3.58 4.09 8.04
C THR A 180 3.36 3.50 6.64
N GLY A 181 2.23 2.82 6.42
CA GLY A 181 1.84 2.21 5.14
C GLY A 181 2.72 1.03 4.72
N LEU A 182 2.35 0.40 3.60
CA LEU A 182 3.00 -0.83 3.09
C LEU A 182 4.03 -0.59 1.97
N THR A 183 4.22 0.66 1.53
CA THR A 183 5.04 0.99 0.34
C THR A 183 6.28 1.80 0.67
N SER A 184 6.89 1.54 1.82
CA SER A 184 7.98 2.36 2.37
C SER A 184 9.36 1.79 2.06
N VAL A 185 9.54 0.48 2.23
CA VAL A 185 10.82 -0.24 2.02
C VAL A 185 10.81 -0.94 0.65
N PRO A 186 11.65 -0.52 -0.31
CA PRO A 186 11.76 -1.19 -1.60
C PRO A 186 12.10 -2.67 -1.49
N ASN A 187 11.51 -3.50 -2.35
CA ASN A 187 11.89 -4.90 -2.51
C ASN A 187 12.87 -5.02 -3.67
N LEU A 188 14.17 -5.19 -3.39
CA LEU A 188 15.18 -5.48 -4.40
C LEU A 188 15.53 -6.98 -4.34
N PRO A 189 15.32 -7.75 -5.44
CA PRO A 189 15.75 -9.14 -5.51
C PRO A 189 17.27 -9.26 -5.35
N LYS A 190 17.73 -10.35 -4.75
CA LYS A 190 19.17 -10.67 -4.69
C LYS A 190 19.66 -10.96 -6.12
N THR A 191 20.71 -10.26 -6.53
CA THR A 191 21.44 -10.45 -7.79
C THR A 191 22.91 -10.66 -7.47
N ASN A 192 23.66 -11.39 -8.31
CA ASN A 192 25.10 -11.62 -8.13
C ASN A 192 25.97 -10.37 -8.42
N SER A 193 25.39 -9.17 -8.28
CA SER A 193 26.04 -7.88 -8.50
C SER A 193 26.88 -7.47 -7.29
N SER A 194 28.01 -6.79 -7.51
CA SER A 194 28.79 -6.21 -6.41
C SER A 194 27.97 -5.18 -5.61
N SER A 195 28.29 -5.03 -4.32
CA SER A 195 27.63 -4.04 -3.45
C SER A 195 27.82 -2.59 -3.94
N SER A 196 28.88 -2.30 -4.71
CA SER A 196 29.07 -0.99 -5.35
C SER A 196 28.10 -0.74 -6.51
N MET A 197 27.67 -1.78 -7.22
CA MET A 197 26.70 -1.68 -8.33
C MET A 197 25.28 -1.40 -7.85
N MET A 198 24.87 -1.94 -6.70
CA MET A 198 23.56 -1.66 -6.11
C MET A 198 23.37 -0.19 -5.69
N ASN A 199 24.48 0.54 -5.50
CA ASN A 199 24.48 1.98 -5.20
C ASN A 199 24.77 2.84 -6.45
N SER A 200 24.81 2.25 -7.65
CA SER A 200 24.99 2.98 -8.90
C SER A 200 23.74 3.80 -9.23
N LYS A 201 23.93 5.00 -9.77
CA LYS A 201 22.83 5.84 -10.29
C LYS A 201 22.07 5.19 -11.45
N SER A 202 22.65 4.18 -12.09
CA SER A 202 22.03 3.43 -13.19
C SER A 202 21.10 2.30 -12.73
N VAL A 203 21.09 1.93 -11.44
CA VAL A 203 20.21 0.86 -10.92
C VAL A 203 19.34 1.46 -9.82
N ILE A 204 18.06 1.65 -10.12
CA ILE A 204 17.12 2.31 -9.21
C ILE A 204 15.89 1.45 -8.96
N HIS A 205 15.17 1.74 -7.87
CA HIS A 205 13.84 1.18 -7.66
C HIS A 205 12.78 2.09 -8.29
N ALA A 206 11.60 1.55 -8.60
CA ALA A 206 10.45 2.33 -9.07
C ALA A 206 10.05 3.49 -8.12
N LYS A 207 10.48 3.44 -6.85
CA LYS A 207 10.30 4.50 -5.85
C LYS A 207 11.05 5.78 -6.22
N ASP A 208 12.18 5.65 -6.89
CA ASP A 208 13.17 6.72 -7.09
C ASP A 208 13.14 7.27 -8.54
N VAL A 209 12.27 6.74 -9.40
CA VAL A 209 12.10 7.20 -10.79
C VAL A 209 11.72 8.68 -10.85
N GLY A 210 10.96 9.18 -9.88
CA GLY A 210 10.62 10.60 -9.78
C GLY A 210 11.84 11.49 -9.54
N ASP A 211 12.72 11.10 -8.61
CA ASP A 211 13.99 11.78 -8.36
C ASP A 211 14.88 11.72 -9.62
N TRP A 212 15.03 10.54 -10.20
CA TRP A 212 15.79 10.35 -11.44
C TRP A 212 15.27 11.23 -12.59
N ALA A 213 13.95 11.31 -12.79
CA ALA A 213 13.35 12.14 -13.83
C ALA A 213 13.56 13.64 -13.59
N ARG A 214 13.60 14.09 -12.32
CA ARG A 214 13.94 15.50 -11.99
C ARG A 214 15.38 15.81 -12.37
N GLU A 215 16.30 14.93 -12.00
CA GLU A 215 17.74 15.12 -12.24
C GLU A 215 18.12 15.02 -13.72
N ASN A 216 17.52 14.09 -14.46
CA ASN A 216 17.96 13.75 -15.82
C ASN A 216 17.04 14.33 -16.92
N LEU A 217 15.74 14.49 -16.65
CA LEU A 217 14.76 14.96 -17.64
C LEU A 217 14.22 16.37 -17.35
N GLY A 218 14.62 16.98 -16.24
CA GLY A 218 14.11 18.28 -15.78
C GLY A 218 12.62 18.25 -15.45
N TYR A 219 12.11 17.09 -15.00
CA TYR A 219 10.70 16.90 -14.65
C TYR A 219 10.23 17.92 -13.59
N GLN A 220 9.13 18.62 -13.88
CA GLN A 220 8.46 19.50 -12.91
C GLN A 220 7.29 18.75 -12.27
N THR A 221 7.47 18.37 -11.00
CA THR A 221 6.51 17.60 -10.18
C THR A 221 5.17 18.29 -10.02
N LEU A 222 5.20 19.59 -9.73
CA LEU A 222 4.02 20.41 -9.44
C LEU A 222 3.90 21.50 -10.50
N PRO A 223 2.85 21.47 -11.34
CA PRO A 223 2.61 22.53 -12.32
C PRO A 223 2.42 23.88 -11.62
N SER A 224 3.19 24.88 -12.03
CA SER A 224 3.07 26.25 -11.51
C SER A 224 1.76 26.89 -11.98
N THR A 225 1.07 27.60 -11.08
CA THR A 225 -0.13 28.40 -11.40
C THR A 225 0.19 29.71 -12.13
N ARG A 226 1.46 30.14 -12.12
CA ARG A 226 1.92 31.27 -12.93
C ARG A 226 2.33 30.76 -14.30
N ALA A 227 1.81 31.40 -15.36
CA ALA A 227 2.31 31.23 -16.71
C ALA A 227 3.85 31.32 -16.68
N PRO A 228 4.57 30.39 -17.33
CA PRO A 228 6.02 30.40 -17.28
C PRO A 228 6.50 31.78 -17.73
N ALA A 229 7.25 32.47 -16.85
CA ALA A 229 8.03 33.61 -17.29
C ALA A 229 8.86 33.12 -18.48
N GLN A 230 8.75 33.81 -19.61
CA GLN A 230 9.52 33.51 -20.82
C GLN A 230 11.02 33.68 -20.49
N SER A 231 11.63 32.65 -19.90
CA SER A 231 13.07 32.54 -19.82
C SER A 231 13.56 32.21 -21.23
N SER A 232 14.20 33.20 -21.85
CA SER A 232 15.22 33.10 -22.90
C SER A 232 15.31 31.74 -23.61
N HIS A 233 14.85 31.69 -24.86
CA HIS A 233 15.10 30.66 -25.88
C HIS A 233 15.42 29.25 -25.34
N PRO A 234 14.49 28.27 -25.38
CA PRO A 234 14.86 26.89 -25.14
C PRO A 234 15.89 26.49 -26.21
N ASN A 235 17.10 26.11 -25.78
CA ASN A 235 18.07 25.45 -26.64
C ASN A 235 17.44 24.13 -27.13
N ASN A 236 16.74 24.20 -28.26
CA ASN A 236 15.96 23.10 -28.82
C ASN A 236 16.85 21.94 -29.34
N ASP A 237 18.17 22.09 -29.23
CA ASP A 237 19.16 21.09 -29.61
C ASP A 237 19.58 20.13 -28.48
N GLN A 238 19.22 20.40 -27.22
CA GLN A 238 19.57 19.51 -26.11
C GLN A 238 18.57 18.35 -26.02
N SER A 239 19.01 17.16 -26.47
CA SER A 239 18.28 15.89 -26.31
C SER A 239 18.92 15.03 -25.23
N HIS A 240 18.10 14.31 -24.48
CA HIS A 240 18.60 13.38 -23.48
C HIS A 240 19.23 12.15 -24.17
N PRO A 241 20.43 11.68 -23.74
CA PRO A 241 21.17 10.62 -24.44
C PRO A 241 20.68 9.19 -24.16
N LEU A 242 19.57 9.01 -23.43
CA LEU A 242 19.04 7.70 -23.04
C LEU A 242 18.61 6.89 -24.27
N LYS A 243 19.18 5.69 -24.41
CA LYS A 243 18.93 4.78 -25.52
C LYS A 243 18.25 3.49 -25.08
N SER A 244 18.61 2.96 -23.90
CA SER A 244 18.15 1.64 -23.45
C SER A 244 17.79 1.62 -21.97
N VAL A 245 16.63 1.05 -21.64
CA VAL A 245 16.11 0.91 -20.27
C VAL A 245 15.64 -0.50 -20.03
N VAL A 246 16.00 -1.06 -18.87
CA VAL A 246 15.50 -2.34 -18.37
C VAL A 246 14.49 -2.10 -17.27
N ILE A 247 13.33 -2.74 -17.36
CA ILE A 247 12.27 -2.69 -16.35
C ILE A 247 12.05 -4.10 -15.85
N TYR A 248 12.30 -4.32 -14.55
CA TYR A 248 12.17 -5.63 -13.92
C TYR A 248 10.94 -5.70 -13.02
N GLY A 249 9.95 -6.52 -13.37
CA GLY A 249 8.68 -6.67 -12.64
C GLY A 249 7.50 -6.82 -13.60
N GLY A 250 6.37 -7.34 -13.10
CA GLY A 250 5.16 -7.58 -13.92
C GLY A 250 3.88 -6.91 -13.39
N ALA A 251 3.99 -6.07 -12.36
CA ALA A 251 2.83 -5.45 -11.71
C ALA A 251 2.49 -4.09 -12.36
N LYS A 252 1.44 -3.42 -11.87
CA LYS A 252 0.95 -2.14 -12.38
C LYS A 252 2.05 -1.09 -12.62
N SER A 253 2.97 -0.92 -11.67
CA SER A 253 4.08 0.04 -11.82
C SER A 253 4.98 -0.28 -13.01
N SER A 254 5.18 -1.56 -13.35
CA SER A 254 5.96 -1.95 -14.53
C SER A 254 5.26 -1.53 -15.83
N PHE A 255 3.94 -1.69 -15.93
CA PHE A 255 3.16 -1.23 -17.09
C PHE A 255 3.28 0.29 -17.28
N ASP A 256 3.18 1.06 -16.19
CA ASP A 256 3.29 2.52 -16.24
C ASP A 256 4.69 2.95 -16.69
N LEU A 257 5.73 2.32 -16.16
CA LEU A 257 7.11 2.63 -16.53
C LEU A 257 7.44 2.21 -17.96
N VAL A 258 6.93 1.06 -18.44
CA VAL A 258 7.11 0.63 -19.83
C VAL A 258 6.49 1.65 -20.78
N HIS A 259 5.27 2.10 -20.49
CA HIS A 259 4.62 3.16 -21.27
C HIS A 259 5.41 4.47 -21.21
N PHE A 260 5.84 4.89 -20.02
CA PHE A 260 6.60 6.12 -19.82
C PHE A 260 7.86 6.18 -20.69
N PHE A 261 8.72 5.16 -20.60
CA PHE A 261 9.99 5.14 -21.31
C PHE A 261 9.82 4.89 -22.81
N ALA A 262 8.87 4.03 -23.22
CA ALA A 262 8.62 3.78 -24.63
C ALA A 262 8.09 5.02 -25.36
N THR A 263 7.26 5.83 -24.68
CA THR A 263 6.68 7.07 -25.24
C THR A 263 7.53 8.32 -25.01
N LEU A 264 8.66 8.22 -24.32
CA LEU A 264 9.46 9.37 -23.87
C LEU A 264 9.88 10.30 -25.03
N HIS A 265 10.20 9.72 -26.19
CA HIS A 265 10.58 10.44 -27.41
C HIS A 265 9.48 11.36 -27.97
N ARG A 266 8.21 11.12 -27.60
CA ARG A 266 7.07 11.95 -28.03
C ARG A 266 7.04 13.31 -27.33
N LYS A 267 7.77 13.47 -26.22
CA LYS A 267 7.84 14.69 -25.41
C LYS A 267 6.45 15.29 -25.10
N ASP A 268 5.57 14.46 -24.53
CA ASP A 268 4.21 14.87 -24.18
C ASP A 268 4.24 16.05 -23.17
N PRO A 269 3.65 17.22 -23.51
CA PRO A 269 3.61 18.37 -22.61
C PRO A 269 2.90 18.08 -21.28
N ALA A 270 2.00 17.09 -21.22
CA ALA A 270 1.31 16.69 -20.00
C ALA A 270 2.25 16.06 -18.96
N LEU A 271 3.42 15.59 -19.37
CA LEU A 271 4.44 14.99 -18.48
C LEU A 271 5.38 16.02 -17.85
N HIS A 272 5.28 17.29 -18.25
CA HIS A 272 6.06 18.40 -17.68
C HIS A 272 7.59 18.16 -17.67
N LEU A 273 8.12 17.64 -18.79
CA LEU A 273 9.54 17.35 -18.99
C LEU A 273 10.23 18.48 -19.77
N GLN A 274 11.45 18.83 -19.37
CA GLN A 274 12.27 19.81 -20.10
C GLN A 274 13.06 19.13 -21.23
N LEU A 275 13.61 17.96 -20.92
CA LEU A 275 14.44 17.16 -21.81
C LEU A 275 13.74 15.83 -22.14
N ALA A 276 13.94 15.37 -23.37
CA ALA A 276 13.52 14.05 -23.84
C ALA A 276 14.52 13.54 -24.89
N PRO A 277 14.67 12.23 -25.06
CA PRO A 277 15.40 11.65 -26.20
C PRO A 277 14.70 12.02 -27.52
N LYS A 278 15.48 12.16 -28.61
CA LYS A 278 14.93 12.37 -29.96
C LYS A 278 14.39 11.06 -30.55
N ASP A 279 15.12 9.98 -30.32
CA ASP A 279 14.80 8.65 -30.85
C ASP A 279 14.05 7.80 -29.81
N PRO A 280 13.26 6.80 -30.23
CA PRO A 280 12.61 5.86 -29.33
C PRO A 280 13.60 5.12 -28.44
N VAL A 281 13.34 5.09 -27.13
CA VAL A 281 14.12 4.33 -26.16
C VAL A 281 13.78 2.85 -26.28
N THR A 282 14.81 2.00 -26.35
CA THR A 282 14.61 0.54 -26.31
C THR A 282 14.27 0.13 -24.88
N VAL A 283 13.09 -0.44 -24.68
CA VAL A 283 12.61 -0.90 -23.38
C VAL A 283 12.68 -2.43 -23.32
N HIS A 284 13.53 -2.93 -22.44
CA HIS A 284 13.65 -4.35 -22.11
C HIS A 284 12.83 -4.67 -20.86
N TRP A 285 11.65 -5.26 -21.05
CA TRP A 285 10.74 -5.59 -19.98
C TRP A 285 10.91 -7.05 -19.53
N ILE A 286 11.45 -7.26 -18.33
CA ILE A 286 11.76 -8.57 -17.78
C ILE A 286 10.76 -8.92 -16.69
N ILE A 287 10.12 -10.09 -16.81
CA ILE A 287 9.12 -10.59 -15.86
C ILE A 287 9.50 -12.01 -15.41
N ARG A 288 9.77 -12.17 -14.11
CA ARG A 288 10.17 -13.46 -13.49
C ARG A 288 9.20 -14.60 -13.77
N LYS A 289 9.75 -15.78 -14.00
CA LYS A 289 8.99 -17.05 -14.08
C LYS A 289 8.40 -17.42 -12.71
N ASP A 290 9.22 -17.35 -11.66
CA ASP A 290 8.88 -17.82 -10.29
C ASP A 290 8.18 -16.78 -9.41
N GLY A 291 7.37 -15.89 -10.01
CA GLY A 291 6.61 -14.86 -9.30
C GLY A 291 5.12 -14.92 -9.58
N ALA A 292 4.37 -13.92 -9.09
CA ALA A 292 2.92 -13.78 -9.36
C ALA A 292 2.57 -13.57 -10.86
N GLY A 293 3.59 -13.42 -11.71
CA GLY A 293 3.43 -13.17 -13.14
C GLY A 293 3.03 -11.73 -13.47
N PRO A 294 2.64 -11.47 -14.73
CA PRO A 294 2.08 -10.20 -15.15
C PRO A 294 0.72 -9.94 -14.48
N ALA A 295 0.42 -8.67 -14.23
CA ALA A 295 -0.88 -8.25 -13.72
C ALA A 295 -1.96 -8.29 -14.81
N TRP A 296 -3.20 -8.58 -14.41
CA TRP A 296 -4.39 -8.32 -15.22
C TRP A 296 -4.60 -6.81 -15.36
N MET A 297 -4.80 -6.33 -16.59
CA MET A 297 -5.03 -4.92 -16.88
C MET A 297 -6.43 -4.75 -17.47
N THR A 298 -7.29 -4.09 -16.71
CA THR A 298 -8.70 -3.87 -17.06
C THR A 298 -8.88 -2.60 -17.90
N PRO A 299 -9.87 -2.56 -18.81
CA PRO A 299 -10.21 -1.33 -19.52
C PRO A 299 -10.50 -0.18 -18.56
N PRO A 300 -10.23 1.08 -18.94
CA PRO A 300 -10.51 2.24 -18.10
C PRO A 300 -12.01 2.42 -17.82
N THR A 301 -12.87 2.02 -18.75
CA THR A 301 -14.32 2.09 -18.64
C THR A 301 -14.96 0.74 -18.90
N SER A 302 -16.09 0.50 -18.24
CA SER A 302 -16.90 -0.70 -18.38
C SER A 302 -18.32 -0.31 -18.79
N SER A 303 -18.90 -1.04 -19.73
CA SER A 303 -20.29 -0.86 -20.14
C SER A 303 -21.22 -1.62 -19.19
N LEU A 304 -22.22 -0.92 -18.66
CA LEU A 304 -23.30 -1.49 -17.85
C LEU A 304 -24.35 -2.15 -18.75
N LEU A 305 -25.19 -3.00 -18.16
CA LEU A 305 -26.27 -3.71 -18.87
C LEU A 305 -27.30 -2.77 -19.51
N ASN A 306 -27.41 -1.53 -19.02
CA ASN A 306 -28.31 -0.50 -19.56
C ASN A 306 -27.68 0.31 -20.71
N GLY A 307 -26.45 -0.01 -21.13
CA GLY A 307 -25.73 0.69 -22.19
C GLY A 307 -24.87 1.87 -21.71
N ASP A 308 -24.97 2.27 -20.45
CA ASP A 308 -24.14 3.36 -19.90
C ASP A 308 -22.69 2.91 -19.75
N THR A 309 -21.76 3.82 -19.96
CA THR A 309 -20.32 3.57 -19.77
C THR A 309 -19.85 4.27 -18.52
N VAL A 310 -19.27 3.51 -17.58
CA VAL A 310 -18.79 4.03 -16.29
C VAL A 310 -17.34 3.63 -16.06
N GLY A 311 -16.63 4.34 -15.18
CA GLY A 311 -15.28 3.95 -14.77
C GLY A 311 -15.25 2.54 -14.20
N SER A 312 -14.30 1.71 -14.64
CA SER A 312 -14.19 0.31 -14.18
C SER A 312 -13.96 0.21 -12.67
N ASP A 313 -13.28 1.19 -12.08
CA ASP A 313 -13.10 1.34 -10.64
C ASP A 313 -14.43 1.49 -9.87
N LYS A 314 -15.41 2.21 -10.46
CA LYS A 314 -16.76 2.36 -9.88
C LYS A 314 -17.54 1.06 -9.92
N VAL A 315 -17.44 0.29 -11.02
CA VAL A 315 -18.09 -1.03 -11.13
C VAL A 315 -17.53 -2.01 -10.11
N VAL A 316 -16.19 -2.03 -9.96
CA VAL A 316 -15.52 -2.92 -9.02
C VAL A 316 -15.87 -2.59 -7.57
N SER A 317 -16.16 -1.32 -7.30
CA SER A 317 -16.55 -0.83 -5.97
C SER A 317 -18.05 -0.98 -5.67
N SER A 318 -18.83 -1.64 -6.52
CA SER A 318 -20.27 -1.83 -6.33
C SER A 318 -20.60 -2.94 -5.32
N ARG A 319 -21.71 -2.77 -4.59
CA ARG A 319 -22.26 -3.82 -3.71
C ARG A 319 -22.68 -5.07 -4.47
N LEU A 320 -23.01 -4.94 -5.76
CA LEU A 320 -23.39 -6.09 -6.59
C LEU A 320 -22.19 -6.98 -6.89
N LEU A 321 -21.09 -6.42 -7.39
CA LEU A 321 -19.88 -7.21 -7.71
C LEU A 321 -19.36 -7.92 -6.45
N HIS A 322 -19.52 -7.30 -5.29
CA HIS A 322 -19.22 -7.93 -4.02
C HIS A 322 -19.93 -9.30 -3.84
N TYR A 323 -21.19 -9.45 -4.23
CA TYR A 323 -21.91 -10.73 -4.15
C TYR A 323 -21.45 -11.77 -5.19
N LEU A 324 -20.72 -11.36 -6.22
CA LEU A 324 -20.25 -12.22 -7.30
C LEU A 324 -18.90 -12.88 -7.01
N VAL A 325 -18.15 -12.37 -6.03
CA VAL A 325 -16.84 -12.91 -5.61
C VAL A 325 -17.05 -14.10 -4.66
N PRO A 326 -16.23 -15.17 -4.75
CA PRO A 326 -16.25 -16.28 -3.79
C PRO A 326 -16.25 -15.83 -2.33
N CYS A 327 -17.01 -16.53 -1.49
CA CYS A 327 -17.26 -16.17 -0.09
C CYS A 327 -16.81 -17.28 0.86
N CYS A 328 -15.69 -17.10 1.58
CA CYS A 328 -15.19 -18.07 2.57
C CYS A 328 -15.96 -18.12 3.90
N TYR A 329 -16.82 -17.13 4.19
CA TYR A 329 -17.61 -17.10 5.43
C TYR A 329 -18.91 -17.90 5.30
N GLU A 330 -19.46 -18.34 6.43
CA GLU A 330 -20.62 -19.24 6.48
C GLU A 330 -21.79 -18.75 5.61
N ILE A 331 -22.15 -19.57 4.62
CA ILE A 331 -23.41 -19.44 3.90
C ILE A 331 -24.51 -19.79 4.93
N PRO A 332 -25.49 -18.90 5.20
CA PRO A 332 -26.49 -19.13 6.25
C PRO A 332 -27.16 -20.50 6.10
N LYS A 333 -27.07 -21.32 7.15
CA LYS A 333 -27.42 -22.75 7.09
C LYS A 333 -28.91 -23.03 7.35
N ARG A 334 -29.71 -22.12 7.93
CA ARG A 334 -31.14 -22.36 8.22
C ARG A 334 -32.00 -21.09 8.32
N LEU A 335 -33.30 -21.25 8.06
CA LEU A 335 -34.32 -20.39 8.70
C LEU A 335 -34.28 -20.71 10.19
N SER A 336 -33.94 -19.71 11.01
CA SER A 336 -34.32 -19.73 12.43
C SER A 336 -35.85 -19.62 12.53
N GLY A 337 -36.45 -20.20 13.56
CA GLY A 337 -37.91 -20.25 13.78
C GLY A 337 -38.59 -18.88 13.82
N ASP A 338 -37.83 -17.79 13.92
CA ASP A 338 -38.32 -16.41 14.01
C ASP A 338 -38.36 -15.65 12.67
N LEU A 339 -38.27 -16.30 11.50
CA LEU A 339 -38.28 -15.62 10.19
C LEU A 339 -37.20 -14.51 10.02
N ARG A 340 -36.23 -14.43 10.94
CA ARG A 340 -35.06 -13.54 10.85
C ARG A 340 -34.09 -14.13 9.82
N MET A 341 -33.93 -13.43 8.69
CA MET A 341 -32.95 -13.78 7.68
C MET A 341 -31.58 -13.21 8.07
N GLU A 342 -30.76 -13.99 8.77
CA GLU A 342 -29.34 -13.66 8.92
C GLU A 342 -28.60 -13.99 7.61
N GLY A 343 -28.01 -12.95 6.99
CA GLY A 343 -27.22 -13.05 5.77
C GLY A 343 -27.94 -12.69 4.47
N SER A 344 -27.16 -12.40 3.42
CA SER A 344 -27.70 -11.97 2.13
C SER A 344 -28.26 -13.15 1.32
N TRP A 345 -29.56 -13.13 1.05
CA TRP A 345 -30.24 -14.11 0.19
C TRP A 345 -29.56 -14.29 -1.18
N LEU A 346 -28.96 -13.21 -1.70
CA LEU A 346 -28.20 -13.22 -2.96
C LEU A 346 -26.97 -14.12 -2.88
N VAL A 347 -26.23 -14.10 -1.77
CA VAL A 347 -25.05 -14.96 -1.59
C VAL A 347 -25.47 -16.42 -1.59
N ARG A 348 -26.58 -16.75 -0.94
CA ARG A 348 -27.13 -18.11 -0.92
C ARG A 348 -27.62 -18.55 -2.31
N LEU A 349 -28.28 -17.65 -3.05
CA LEU A 349 -28.74 -17.93 -4.41
C LEU A 349 -27.56 -18.15 -5.37
N LEU A 350 -26.51 -17.35 -5.26
CA LEU A 350 -25.38 -17.37 -6.18
C LEU A 350 -24.33 -18.43 -5.84
N HIS A 351 -24.04 -18.66 -4.56
CA HIS A 351 -22.97 -19.58 -4.13
C HIS A 351 -23.49 -20.86 -3.46
N GLY A 352 -24.71 -20.83 -2.91
CA GLY A 352 -25.26 -21.95 -2.13
C GLY A 352 -25.71 -23.14 -2.98
N ASN A 353 -26.17 -22.93 -4.21
CA ASN A 353 -26.68 -24.01 -5.07
C ASN A 353 -25.83 -24.23 -6.35
N PRO A 354 -25.88 -25.42 -6.97
CA PRO A 354 -25.06 -25.76 -8.15
C PRO A 354 -25.29 -24.84 -9.36
N LEU A 355 -26.53 -24.37 -9.58
CA LEU A 355 -26.88 -23.51 -10.70
C LEU A 355 -26.25 -22.11 -10.55
N GLY A 356 -26.34 -21.52 -9.36
CA GLY A 356 -25.67 -20.27 -9.02
C GLY A 356 -24.16 -20.38 -9.21
N ARG A 357 -23.54 -21.45 -8.69
CA ARG A 357 -22.08 -21.68 -8.84
C ARG A 357 -21.67 -21.91 -10.29
N TRP A 358 -22.51 -22.53 -11.11
CA TRP A 358 -22.29 -22.61 -12.55
C TRP A 358 -22.34 -21.22 -13.20
N TRP A 359 -23.32 -20.40 -12.86
CA TRP A 359 -23.47 -19.05 -13.39
C TRP A 359 -22.30 -18.13 -12.99
N ILE A 360 -21.86 -18.19 -11.72
CA ILE A 360 -20.67 -17.46 -11.24
C ILE A 360 -19.42 -17.87 -12.03
N ARG A 361 -19.20 -19.16 -12.26
CA ARG A 361 -18.06 -19.64 -13.08
C ARG A 361 -18.15 -19.15 -14.51
N TRP A 362 -19.36 -19.15 -15.09
CA TRP A 362 -19.58 -18.64 -16.44
C TRP A 362 -19.29 -17.13 -16.51
N PHE A 363 -19.78 -16.34 -15.54
CA PHE A 363 -19.55 -14.90 -15.44
C PHE A 363 -18.06 -14.58 -15.40
N TRP A 364 -17.29 -15.18 -14.48
CA TRP A 364 -15.85 -14.90 -14.37
C TRP A 364 -15.06 -15.36 -15.60
N ARG A 365 -15.44 -16.48 -16.24
CA ARG A 365 -14.85 -16.89 -17.53
C ARG A 365 -15.18 -15.92 -18.66
N SER A 366 -16.32 -15.22 -18.59
CA SER A 366 -16.67 -14.19 -19.56
C SER A 366 -15.83 -12.93 -19.33
N VAL A 367 -15.58 -12.57 -18.07
CA VAL A 367 -14.70 -11.46 -17.71
C VAL A 367 -13.27 -11.75 -18.18
N ASP A 368 -12.72 -12.92 -17.89
CA ASP A 368 -11.38 -13.32 -18.35
C ASP A 368 -11.23 -13.19 -19.88
N ARG A 369 -12.20 -13.73 -20.63
CA ARG A 369 -12.20 -13.63 -22.11
C ARG A 369 -12.27 -12.18 -22.58
N GLY A 370 -13.12 -11.36 -21.97
CA GLY A 370 -13.20 -9.93 -22.31
C GLY A 370 -11.89 -9.18 -22.06
N LEU A 371 -11.17 -9.53 -20.98
CA LEU A 371 -9.85 -8.96 -20.68
C LEU A 371 -8.76 -9.47 -21.66
N GLU A 372 -8.81 -10.75 -22.03
CA GLU A 372 -7.91 -11.32 -23.04
C GLU A 372 -8.10 -10.66 -24.42
N ASP A 373 -9.36 -10.46 -24.82
CA ASP A 373 -9.72 -9.81 -26.08
C ASP A 373 -9.32 -8.33 -26.09
N PHE A 374 -9.51 -7.63 -24.97
CA PHE A 374 -9.10 -6.22 -24.82
C PHE A 374 -7.58 -6.04 -24.93
N ALA A 375 -6.81 -6.91 -24.26
CA ALA A 375 -5.35 -6.88 -24.29
C ALA A 375 -4.77 -7.42 -25.61
N GLN A 376 -5.57 -8.18 -26.36
CA GLN A 376 -5.17 -8.86 -27.59
C GLN A 376 -3.91 -9.73 -27.40
N TYR A 377 -3.86 -10.52 -26.32
CA TYR A 377 -2.68 -11.32 -25.98
C TYR A 377 -2.23 -12.30 -27.09
N GLN A 378 -3.14 -12.68 -27.98
CA GLN A 378 -2.87 -13.58 -29.10
C GLN A 378 -2.35 -12.89 -30.37
N SER A 379 -2.22 -11.55 -30.37
CA SER A 379 -1.84 -10.82 -31.59
C SER A 379 -0.42 -11.10 -32.05
N GLU A 380 0.53 -11.24 -31.10
CA GLU A 380 1.97 -11.40 -31.38
C GLU A 380 2.63 -12.30 -30.31
N PRO A 381 3.72 -13.02 -30.61
CA PRO A 381 4.40 -13.88 -29.65
C PRO A 381 4.80 -13.18 -28.35
N LYS A 382 5.25 -11.92 -28.42
CA LYS A 382 5.62 -11.15 -27.22
C LYS A 382 4.42 -10.81 -26.32
N MET A 383 3.22 -10.71 -26.88
CA MET A 383 2.01 -10.42 -26.13
C MET A 383 1.52 -11.64 -25.34
N GLN A 384 1.75 -12.85 -25.86
CA GLN A 384 1.42 -14.09 -25.15
C GLN A 384 2.21 -14.23 -23.84
N LEU A 385 3.43 -13.67 -23.78
CA LEU A 385 4.25 -13.62 -22.57
C LEU A 385 3.65 -12.77 -21.45
N LEU A 386 2.72 -11.86 -21.79
CA LEU A 386 2.06 -10.95 -20.86
C LEU A 386 0.72 -11.48 -20.34
N ARG A 387 0.24 -12.63 -20.83
CA ARG A 387 -1.00 -13.24 -20.37
C ARG A 387 -0.80 -13.82 -18.96
N PRO A 388 -1.58 -13.38 -17.94
CA PRO A 388 -1.52 -13.99 -16.62
C PRO A 388 -1.93 -15.46 -16.64
N SER A 389 -1.27 -16.30 -15.83
CA SER A 389 -1.51 -17.75 -15.80
C SER A 389 -2.83 -18.14 -15.12
N ASN A 390 -3.31 -17.31 -14.20
CA ASN A 390 -4.50 -17.59 -13.39
C ASN A 390 -5.64 -16.65 -13.79
N SER A 391 -6.88 -17.15 -13.66
CA SER A 391 -8.10 -16.35 -13.81
C SER A 391 -8.11 -15.14 -12.88
N VAL A 392 -8.76 -14.04 -13.31
CA VAL A 392 -8.88 -12.80 -12.54
C VAL A 392 -9.55 -13.03 -11.18
N VAL A 393 -10.49 -13.97 -11.10
CA VAL A 393 -11.24 -14.29 -9.87
C VAL A 393 -10.39 -14.98 -8.80
N SER A 394 -9.27 -15.59 -9.19
CA SER A 394 -8.35 -16.19 -8.22
C SER A 394 -7.59 -15.12 -7.42
N CYS A 395 -7.50 -13.91 -7.98
CA CYS A 395 -6.72 -12.79 -7.48
C CYS A 395 -5.21 -13.09 -7.30
N ALA A 396 -4.74 -14.25 -7.78
CA ALA A 396 -3.37 -14.71 -7.66
C ALA A 396 -2.36 -13.77 -8.35
N SER A 397 -2.78 -13.17 -9.46
CA SER A 397 -2.06 -12.13 -10.18
C SER A 397 -2.63 -10.77 -9.79
N GLY A 398 -1.76 -9.75 -9.70
CA GLY A 398 -2.21 -8.38 -9.44
C GLY A 398 -3.23 -7.92 -10.48
N ILE A 399 -4.12 -7.00 -10.09
CA ILE A 399 -5.09 -6.39 -11.00
C ILE A 399 -4.80 -4.89 -11.04
N GLY A 400 -4.84 -4.31 -12.23
CA GLY A 400 -4.76 -2.88 -12.44
C GLY A 400 -5.72 -2.39 -13.53
N ILE A 401 -5.78 -1.08 -13.67
CA ILE A 401 -6.55 -0.42 -14.74
C ILE A 401 -5.58 0.15 -15.78
N THR A 402 -5.91 -0.03 -17.05
CA THR A 402 -5.19 0.60 -18.15
C THR A 402 -5.47 2.10 -18.15
N ASN A 403 -4.64 2.84 -17.42
CA ASN A 403 -4.75 4.30 -17.29
C ASN A 403 -4.45 5.03 -18.61
N GLN A 404 -3.54 4.49 -19.41
CA GLN A 404 -3.08 5.08 -20.65
C GLN A 404 -3.87 4.49 -21.83
N PRO A 405 -4.50 5.31 -22.67
CA PRO A 405 -5.39 4.81 -23.73
C PRO A 405 -4.65 3.96 -24.79
N ASP A 406 -3.39 4.28 -25.05
CA ASP A 406 -2.53 3.63 -26.05
C ASP A 406 -1.54 2.62 -25.43
N LEU A 407 -1.80 2.15 -24.20
CA LEU A 407 -0.89 1.24 -23.47
C LEU A 407 -0.52 0.01 -24.30
N TRP A 408 -1.52 -0.71 -24.81
CA TRP A 408 -1.30 -1.96 -25.55
C TRP A 408 -0.67 -1.73 -26.94
N GLU A 409 -0.98 -0.61 -27.59
CA GLU A 409 -0.31 -0.21 -28.83
C GLU A 409 1.17 0.08 -28.59
N THR A 410 1.47 0.82 -27.51
CA THR A 410 2.84 1.13 -27.09
C THR A 410 3.63 -0.13 -26.76
N ILE A 411 3.05 -1.10 -26.04
CA ILE A 411 3.72 -2.38 -25.74
C ILE A 411 4.00 -3.18 -27.02
N ARG A 412 3.15 -3.05 -28.05
CA ARG A 412 3.35 -3.70 -29.36
C ARG A 412 4.39 -3.03 -30.25
N SER A 413 4.86 -1.83 -29.92
CA SER A 413 5.93 -1.19 -30.67
C SER A 413 7.20 -2.06 -30.76
N SER A 414 7.98 -1.90 -31.83
CA SER A 414 9.20 -2.69 -32.06
C SER A 414 10.31 -2.43 -31.04
N HIS A 415 10.29 -1.28 -30.37
CA HIS A 415 11.28 -0.89 -29.36
C HIS A 415 10.95 -1.43 -27.95
N VAL A 416 9.79 -2.06 -27.74
CA VAL A 416 9.47 -2.78 -26.49
C VAL A 416 9.70 -4.27 -26.68
N LYS A 417 10.65 -4.82 -25.92
CA LYS A 417 11.03 -6.23 -25.90
C LYS A 417 10.63 -6.86 -24.57
N VAL A 418 9.94 -8.00 -24.60
CA VAL A 418 9.41 -8.67 -23.40
C VAL A 418 10.13 -10.00 -23.18
N TYR A 419 10.56 -10.24 -21.94
CA TYR A 419 11.28 -11.43 -21.52
C TYR A 419 10.59 -12.07 -20.32
N ARG A 420 10.34 -13.38 -20.39
CA ARG A 420 9.94 -14.18 -19.23
C ARG A 420 11.19 -14.85 -18.66
N SER A 421 11.93 -14.12 -17.83
CA SER A 421 13.23 -14.51 -17.28
C SER A 421 13.51 -13.74 -15.98
N SER A 422 14.60 -14.05 -15.31
CA SER A 422 15.09 -13.40 -14.08
C SER A 422 16.48 -12.83 -14.30
N ILE A 423 16.76 -11.68 -13.69
CA ILE A 423 18.10 -11.08 -13.71
C ILE A 423 18.99 -11.90 -12.76
N GLU A 424 20.06 -12.48 -13.29
CA GLU A 424 21.05 -13.23 -12.51
C GLU A 424 22.19 -12.31 -12.05
N GLN A 425 22.72 -11.51 -12.97
CA GLN A 425 23.85 -10.63 -12.71
C GLN A 425 23.73 -9.30 -13.47
N ILE A 426 24.17 -8.22 -12.81
CA ILE A 426 24.36 -6.90 -13.41
C ILE A 426 25.86 -6.60 -13.32
N SER A 427 26.49 -6.32 -14.46
CA SER A 427 27.93 -6.00 -14.56
C SER A 427 28.13 -4.59 -15.09
N ALA A 428 29.03 -3.83 -14.46
CA ALA A 428 29.44 -2.52 -14.96
C ALA A 428 30.27 -2.69 -16.23
N LEU A 429 30.10 -1.78 -17.19
CA LEU A 429 31.06 -1.62 -18.26
C LEU A 429 32.26 -0.83 -17.70
N ASN A 430 33.43 -1.46 -17.58
CA ASN A 430 34.65 -0.78 -17.17
C ASN A 430 35.16 0.11 -18.33
N SER A 431 34.63 1.32 -18.48
CA SER A 431 35.21 2.29 -19.40
C SER A 431 36.48 2.90 -18.77
N HIS A 432 37.65 2.54 -19.30
CA HIS A 432 38.96 3.09 -18.93
C HIS A 432 39.20 4.55 -19.36
N GLU A 433 38.16 5.32 -19.70
CA GLU A 433 38.30 6.72 -20.12
C GLU A 433 37.61 7.67 -19.13
N GLU A 434 38.41 8.47 -18.43
CA GLU A 434 38.04 9.37 -17.32
C GLU A 434 37.06 10.52 -17.68
N ASN A 435 36.44 10.53 -18.86
CA ASN A 435 35.65 11.68 -19.34
C ASN A 435 34.25 11.36 -19.94
N GLN A 436 33.65 10.19 -19.67
CA GLN A 436 32.21 9.98 -19.95
C GLN A 436 31.42 9.56 -18.71
N PRO A 437 30.31 10.26 -18.37
CA PRO A 437 29.48 9.93 -17.21
C PRO A 437 28.42 8.86 -17.49
N SER A 438 28.42 8.19 -18.66
CA SER A 438 27.46 7.13 -18.96
C SER A 438 27.96 5.78 -18.43
N SER A 439 27.61 5.47 -17.19
CA SER A 439 27.77 4.14 -16.59
C SER A 439 26.71 3.17 -17.13
N SER A 440 26.80 2.84 -18.42
CA SER A 440 25.97 1.77 -19.01
C SER A 440 26.36 0.41 -18.38
N VAL A 441 25.40 -0.51 -18.33
CA VAL A 441 25.56 -1.81 -17.65
C VAL A 441 25.16 -2.96 -18.57
N ASN A 442 25.81 -4.10 -18.37
CA ASN A 442 25.45 -5.36 -19.02
C ASN A 442 24.62 -6.21 -18.04
N ILE A 443 23.53 -6.80 -18.54
CA ILE A 443 22.61 -7.60 -17.75
C ILE A 443 22.57 -9.03 -18.28
N TYR A 444 22.83 -9.99 -17.39
CA TYR A 444 22.76 -11.41 -17.68
C TYR A 444 21.48 -11.99 -17.08
N LEU A 445 20.71 -12.67 -17.93
CA LEU A 445 19.45 -13.32 -17.58
C LEU A 445 19.62 -14.82 -17.37
N ASP A 446 18.69 -15.43 -16.63
CA ASP A 446 18.70 -16.87 -16.28
C ASP A 446 18.67 -17.84 -17.49
N ASP A 447 18.26 -17.33 -18.65
CA ASP A 447 18.18 -18.03 -19.92
C ASP A 447 19.42 -17.80 -20.81
N ASN A 448 20.53 -17.34 -20.23
CA ASN A 448 21.80 -17.01 -20.91
C ASN A 448 21.69 -15.87 -21.94
N ILE A 449 20.64 -15.04 -21.87
CA ILE A 449 20.52 -13.83 -22.68
C ILE A 449 21.35 -12.72 -22.03
N CYS A 450 22.19 -12.06 -22.83
CA CYS A 450 22.93 -10.87 -22.43
C CYS A 450 22.27 -9.63 -23.05
N LEU A 451 21.96 -8.64 -22.21
CA LEU A 451 21.55 -7.30 -22.65
C LEU A 451 22.71 -6.35 -22.43
N GLU A 452 23.30 -5.88 -23.52
CA GLU A 452 24.50 -5.02 -23.51
C GLU A 452 24.12 -3.54 -23.51
N ASP A 453 25.00 -2.71 -22.95
CA ASP A 453 24.93 -1.23 -22.99
C ASP A 453 23.58 -0.65 -22.52
N VAL A 454 23.06 -1.15 -21.40
CA VAL A 454 21.82 -0.64 -20.80
C VAL A 454 22.11 0.61 -19.97
N ASP A 455 21.42 1.72 -20.24
CA ASP A 455 21.68 2.99 -19.55
C ASP A 455 21.03 3.07 -18.15
N LEU A 456 19.88 2.41 -17.98
CA LEU A 456 19.10 2.45 -16.75
C LEU A 456 18.39 1.12 -16.47
N VAL A 457 18.50 0.64 -15.24
CA VAL A 457 17.81 -0.54 -14.72
C VAL A 457 16.84 -0.12 -13.63
N ILE A 458 15.56 -0.45 -13.81
CA ILE A 458 14.49 -0.09 -12.88
C ILE A 458 13.88 -1.35 -12.29
N HIS A 459 14.05 -1.51 -10.99
CA HIS A 459 13.39 -2.53 -10.21
C HIS A 459 11.97 -2.08 -9.86
N ALA A 460 10.98 -2.58 -10.59
CA ALA A 460 9.55 -2.44 -10.31
C ALA A 460 9.00 -3.68 -9.57
N THR A 461 9.74 -4.08 -8.53
CA THR A 461 9.60 -5.37 -7.83
C THR A 461 8.79 -5.30 -6.53
N GLY A 462 8.13 -4.16 -6.29
CA GLY A 462 7.24 -3.96 -5.15
C GLY A 462 7.95 -3.52 -3.88
N TYR A 463 7.33 -3.75 -2.73
CA TYR A 463 7.83 -3.28 -1.44
C TYR A 463 7.86 -4.44 -0.44
N LYS A 464 8.69 -4.33 0.59
CA LYS A 464 8.64 -5.25 1.73
C LYS A 464 7.49 -4.82 2.64
N PRO A 465 6.58 -5.73 3.02
CA PRO A 465 5.43 -5.46 3.88
C PRO A 465 5.82 -5.37 5.36
N ILE A 466 6.88 -4.64 5.68
CA ILE A 466 7.44 -4.60 7.03
C ILE A 466 7.62 -3.14 7.42
N VAL A 467 7.14 -2.80 8.62
CA VAL A 467 7.46 -1.51 9.24
C VAL A 467 8.92 -1.54 9.72
N PRO A 468 9.83 -0.70 9.18
CA PRO A 468 11.26 -0.70 9.50
C PRO A 468 11.52 0.08 10.80
N ILE A 469 10.84 -0.31 11.87
CA ILE A 469 10.97 0.27 13.21
C ILE A 469 11.29 -0.89 14.15
N ASN A 470 12.32 -0.69 14.99
CA ASN A 470 12.72 -1.67 15.99
C ASN A 470 11.81 -1.58 17.21
N PHE A 471 11.50 -2.73 17.80
CA PHE A 471 10.77 -2.80 19.07
C PHE A 471 11.70 -3.32 20.15
N ASP A 472 11.57 -2.80 21.36
CA ASP A 472 12.33 -3.27 22.53
C ASP A 472 11.36 -3.79 23.60
N PRO A 473 11.35 -5.10 23.92
CA PRO A 473 12.15 -6.16 23.27
C PRO A 473 11.68 -6.47 21.82
N PRO A 474 12.53 -7.05 20.95
CA PRO A 474 12.16 -7.34 19.55
C PRO A 474 10.92 -8.22 19.38
N SER A 475 10.70 -9.16 20.30
CA SER A 475 9.55 -10.06 20.31
C SER A 475 8.22 -9.34 20.58
N TYR A 476 8.25 -8.16 21.20
CA TYR A 476 7.05 -7.37 21.48
C TYR A 476 6.32 -6.93 20.20
N ARG A 477 7.04 -6.89 19.08
CA ARG A 477 6.45 -6.70 17.74
C ARG A 477 5.34 -7.72 17.43
N LEU A 478 5.49 -8.96 17.86
CA LEU A 478 4.52 -10.04 17.63
C LEU A 478 3.27 -9.87 18.49
N VAL A 479 3.44 -9.41 19.74
CA VAL A 479 2.34 -9.04 20.65
C VAL A 479 1.47 -7.95 20.02
N LEU A 480 2.09 -7.00 19.32
CA LEU A 480 1.39 -5.93 18.58
C LEU A 480 0.77 -6.39 17.26
N GLY A 481 0.85 -7.68 16.91
CA GLY A 481 0.33 -8.22 15.66
C GLY A 481 1.06 -7.70 14.41
N MET A 482 2.30 -7.21 14.55
CA MET A 482 3.07 -6.64 13.44
C MET A 482 3.88 -7.72 12.72
N SER A 483 3.97 -7.65 11.39
CA SER A 483 4.77 -8.60 10.58
C SER A 483 6.27 -8.48 10.86
N GLY A 484 7.01 -9.59 10.90
CA GLY A 484 8.46 -9.62 11.14
C GLY A 484 9.18 -10.72 10.35
N LEU A 485 10.50 -10.80 10.49
CA LEU A 485 11.32 -11.88 9.92
C LEU A 485 11.99 -12.70 11.02
N ILE A 486 12.11 -14.00 10.78
CA ILE A 486 12.85 -14.93 11.63
C ILE A 486 13.88 -15.64 10.78
N HIS A 487 15.12 -15.71 11.25
CA HIS A 487 16.18 -16.43 10.57
C HIS A 487 16.07 -17.95 10.82
N LYS A 488 16.22 -18.78 9.78
CA LYS A 488 16.01 -20.24 9.89
C LYS A 488 17.21 -21.03 10.43
N THR A 489 18.39 -20.44 10.63
CA THR A 489 19.57 -21.26 10.99
C THR A 489 19.55 -21.76 12.43
N THR A 490 19.70 -23.08 12.52
CA THR A 490 20.16 -23.87 13.67
C THR A 490 21.49 -23.34 14.21
N GLU A 491 21.63 -23.36 15.54
CA GLU A 491 22.71 -22.91 16.46
C GLU A 491 24.22 -23.02 16.07
N LYS A 492 24.64 -23.32 14.84
CA LYS A 492 26.04 -23.66 14.53
C LYS A 492 26.92 -22.67 13.77
N ASP A 493 26.41 -21.56 13.23
CA ASP A 493 27.27 -20.56 12.57
C ASP A 493 27.18 -19.18 13.24
N SER A 494 27.65 -19.10 14.48
CA SER A 494 27.78 -17.85 15.23
C SER A 494 29.02 -17.04 14.83
N THR A 495 29.23 -16.83 13.53
CA THR A 495 30.20 -15.85 13.00
C THR A 495 29.69 -15.30 11.68
N VAL A 496 28.62 -14.50 11.70
CA VAL A 496 28.23 -13.67 10.56
C VAL A 496 28.37 -12.21 10.95
N ASN A 497 29.11 -11.47 10.13
CA ASN A 497 29.38 -10.04 10.26
C ASN A 497 28.07 -9.27 10.38
N GLN A 498 27.92 -8.44 11.42
CA GLN A 498 26.77 -7.56 11.69
C GLN A 498 26.57 -6.43 10.64
N SER A 499 27.29 -6.46 9.51
CA SER A 499 27.32 -5.37 8.53
C SER A 499 26.29 -5.50 7.40
N GLU A 500 25.50 -6.58 7.34
CA GLU A 500 24.40 -6.75 6.38
C GLU A 500 23.07 -7.10 7.07
N ALA A 501 22.69 -6.35 8.12
CA ALA A 501 21.35 -6.39 8.69
C ALA A 501 20.33 -5.95 7.62
N GLY A 502 19.78 -6.91 6.87
CA GLY A 502 19.11 -6.69 5.60
C GLY A 502 17.71 -6.07 5.68
N ASN A 503 17.56 -4.82 6.14
CA ASN A 503 16.30 -4.04 6.05
C ASN A 503 15.02 -4.78 6.49
N GLY A 504 15.15 -5.80 7.33
CA GLY A 504 14.09 -6.62 7.87
C GLY A 504 14.36 -6.77 9.37
N VAL A 505 13.36 -6.46 10.18
CA VAL A 505 13.48 -6.53 11.64
C VAL A 505 13.51 -8.00 12.03
N GLU A 506 14.71 -8.54 12.17
CA GLU A 506 14.94 -9.93 12.58
C GLU A 506 14.59 -10.09 14.06
N ILE A 507 13.79 -11.11 14.36
CA ILE A 507 13.38 -11.44 15.72
C ILE A 507 14.18 -12.66 16.16
N PRO A 508 14.93 -12.58 17.27
CA PRO A 508 15.62 -13.74 17.83
C PRO A 508 14.64 -14.87 18.14
N LEU A 509 15.02 -16.09 17.77
CA LEU A 509 14.15 -17.25 17.90
C LEU A 509 14.25 -17.82 19.33
N ASP A 510 13.49 -17.24 20.26
CA ASP A 510 13.38 -17.70 21.65
C ASP A 510 12.17 -18.62 21.88
N ALA A 511 12.01 -19.16 23.09
CA ALA A 511 10.90 -20.05 23.43
C ALA A 511 9.51 -19.38 23.34
N THR A 512 9.44 -18.06 23.54
CA THR A 512 8.20 -17.29 23.46
C THR A 512 7.77 -17.13 22.00
N VAL A 513 8.71 -16.79 21.13
CA VAL A 513 8.52 -16.68 19.69
C VAL A 513 8.10 -18.03 19.09
N HIS A 514 8.75 -19.13 19.48
CA HIS A 514 8.34 -20.47 19.05
C HIS A 514 6.89 -20.78 19.43
N ARG A 515 6.48 -20.48 20.68
CA ARG A 515 5.11 -20.72 21.14
C ARG A 515 4.10 -19.90 20.34
N HIS A 516 4.42 -18.64 20.06
CA HIS A 516 3.58 -17.75 19.25
C HIS A 516 3.41 -18.31 17.82
N ILE A 517 4.49 -18.79 17.20
CA ILE A 517 4.44 -19.40 15.87
C ILE A 517 3.56 -20.65 15.85
N GLU A 518 3.75 -21.57 16.80
CA GLU A 518 2.97 -22.81 16.83
C GLU A 518 1.48 -22.57 17.11
N HIS A 519 1.16 -21.58 17.95
CA HIS A 519 -0.21 -21.14 18.18
C HIS A 519 -0.91 -20.72 16.88
N TRP A 520 -0.31 -19.80 16.13
CA TRP A 520 -0.89 -19.32 14.87
C TRP A 520 -0.89 -20.37 13.76
N LYS A 521 0.13 -21.24 13.68
CA LYS A 521 0.15 -22.36 12.72
C LYS A 521 -1.04 -23.30 12.91
N ALA A 522 -1.42 -23.57 14.16
CA ALA A 522 -2.56 -24.43 14.45
C ALA A 522 -3.88 -23.82 13.95
N LEU A 523 -4.08 -22.52 14.18
CA LEU A 523 -5.25 -21.77 13.70
C LEU A 523 -5.26 -21.69 12.16
N ASP A 524 -4.12 -21.36 11.55
CA ASP A 524 -4.00 -21.20 10.10
C ASP A 524 -4.29 -22.50 9.35
N ARG A 525 -3.92 -23.65 9.92
CA ARG A 525 -4.26 -24.96 9.33
C ARG A 525 -5.77 -25.15 9.23
N GLN A 526 -6.52 -24.80 10.28
CA GLN A 526 -7.99 -24.92 10.28
C GLN A 526 -8.63 -23.95 9.28
N SER A 527 -8.11 -22.71 9.23
CA SER A 527 -8.57 -21.69 8.29
C SER A 527 -8.27 -22.06 6.83
N ASP A 528 -7.12 -22.67 6.53
CA ASP A 528 -6.72 -23.08 5.18
C ASP A 528 -7.66 -24.15 4.61
N GLU A 529 -8.00 -25.17 5.41
CA GLU A 529 -8.98 -26.19 5.02
C GLU A 529 -10.34 -25.56 4.65
N LEU A 530 -10.82 -24.62 5.47
CA LEU A 530 -12.09 -23.92 5.24
C LEU A 530 -12.05 -23.05 3.97
N VAL A 531 -11.01 -22.23 3.81
CA VAL A 531 -10.88 -21.31 2.68
C VAL A 531 -10.72 -22.08 1.37
N ARG A 532 -9.86 -23.11 1.33
CA ARG A 532 -9.67 -23.94 0.13
C ARG A 532 -10.93 -24.68 -0.26
N LYS A 533 -11.65 -25.26 0.70
CA LYS A 533 -12.95 -25.92 0.45
C LYS A 533 -13.94 -24.96 -0.21
N THR A 534 -13.94 -23.71 0.25
CA THR A 534 -14.84 -22.69 -0.29
C THR A 534 -14.44 -22.26 -1.70
N LEU A 535 -13.17 -21.96 -1.93
CA LEU A 535 -12.65 -21.58 -3.24
C LEU A 535 -12.84 -22.71 -4.27
N ALA A 536 -12.61 -23.96 -3.87
CA ALA A 536 -12.85 -25.13 -4.71
C ALA A 536 -14.33 -25.25 -5.11
N ALA A 537 -15.27 -24.99 -4.19
CA ALA A 537 -16.70 -25.02 -4.50
C ALA A 537 -17.08 -24.01 -5.60
N THR A 538 -16.45 -22.84 -5.62
CA THR A 538 -16.68 -21.79 -6.63
C THR A 538 -15.85 -21.97 -7.91
N GLY A 539 -15.02 -23.02 -7.99
CA GLY A 539 -14.12 -23.26 -9.14
C GLY A 539 -12.92 -22.31 -9.20
N CYS A 540 -12.58 -21.68 -8.07
CA CYS A 540 -11.39 -20.86 -7.93
C CYS A 540 -10.27 -21.76 -7.39
N THR A 541 -9.28 -22.06 -8.22
CA THR A 541 -8.09 -22.77 -7.77
C THR A 541 -7.10 -21.76 -7.20
N PRO A 542 -6.71 -21.86 -5.92
CA PRO A 542 -5.61 -21.06 -5.38
C PRO A 542 -4.34 -21.35 -6.18
N ALA A 543 -3.57 -20.31 -6.50
CA ALA A 543 -2.27 -20.51 -7.12
C ALA A 543 -1.26 -20.95 -6.06
N GLU A 544 -0.44 -21.94 -6.37
CA GLU A 544 0.75 -22.23 -5.57
C GLU A 544 1.74 -21.07 -5.77
N ARG A 545 2.14 -20.41 -4.67
CA ARG A 545 3.12 -19.32 -4.70
C ARG A 545 4.44 -19.80 -4.12
N GLY A 546 5.52 -19.47 -4.83
CA GLY A 546 6.88 -19.57 -4.28
C GLY A 546 7.13 -18.49 -3.21
N THR A 547 8.09 -18.75 -2.34
CA THR A 547 8.54 -17.80 -1.30
C THR A 547 9.09 -16.53 -1.95
N PRO A 548 8.69 -15.32 -1.51
CA PRO A 548 9.24 -14.07 -2.04
C PRO A 548 10.78 -14.01 -1.96
N SER A 549 11.42 -13.61 -3.06
CA SER A 549 12.89 -13.61 -3.21
C SER A 549 13.67 -12.79 -2.19
N TRP A 550 13.05 -11.81 -1.52
CA TRP A 550 13.71 -10.95 -0.54
C TRP A 550 13.82 -11.57 0.86
N ILE A 551 13.08 -12.65 1.11
CA ILE A 551 13.09 -13.35 2.39
C ILE A 551 14.40 -14.14 2.56
N GLY A 552 15.02 -14.58 1.46
CA GLY A 552 16.21 -15.44 1.50
C GLY A 552 15.95 -16.69 2.36
N ASP A 553 16.85 -16.95 3.32
CA ASP A 553 16.76 -18.06 4.26
C ASP A 553 15.87 -17.76 5.49
N SER A 554 15.21 -16.60 5.53
CA SER A 554 14.32 -16.25 6.63
C SER A 554 12.92 -16.83 6.44
N GLN A 555 12.07 -16.69 7.46
CA GLN A 555 10.64 -16.94 7.41
C GLN A 555 9.90 -15.64 7.72
N PRO A 556 8.99 -15.18 6.84
CA PRO A 556 8.12 -14.05 7.15
C PRO A 556 7.03 -14.49 8.12
N LEU A 557 6.79 -13.66 9.13
CA LEU A 557 5.61 -13.74 9.96
C LEU A 557 4.60 -12.70 9.48
N PRO A 558 3.36 -13.08 9.16
CA PRO A 558 2.35 -12.16 8.66
C PRO A 558 1.83 -11.23 9.77
N TYR A 559 1.14 -10.16 9.38
CA TYR A 559 0.42 -9.33 10.34
C TYR A 559 -0.72 -10.11 11.01
N ARG A 560 -0.90 -9.91 12.31
CA ARG A 560 -1.95 -10.53 13.15
C ARG A 560 -2.81 -9.45 13.80
N LEU A 561 -3.43 -8.62 12.98
CA LEU A 561 -4.22 -7.47 13.42
C LEU A 561 -5.72 -7.75 13.29
N PHE A 562 -6.45 -7.73 14.41
CA PHE A 562 -7.91 -7.77 14.42
C PHE A 562 -8.47 -6.54 13.70
N ARG A 563 -9.41 -6.77 12.77
CA ARG A 563 -9.94 -5.76 11.84
C ARG A 563 -8.85 -5.01 11.07
N ARG A 564 -7.64 -5.57 10.96
CA ARG A 564 -6.44 -4.95 10.37
C ARG A 564 -5.99 -3.67 11.07
N MET A 565 -6.33 -3.49 12.35
CA MET A 565 -6.00 -2.27 13.09
C MET A 565 -5.36 -2.52 14.45
N VAL A 566 -5.84 -3.50 15.22
CA VAL A 566 -5.41 -3.66 16.62
C VAL A 566 -4.94 -5.07 16.93
N ALA A 567 -4.10 -5.23 17.93
CA ALA A 567 -3.63 -6.52 18.38
C ALA A 567 -4.70 -7.24 19.23
N PRO A 568 -5.05 -8.50 18.94
CA PRO A 568 -6.02 -9.26 19.76
C PRO A 568 -5.65 -9.33 21.24
N GLU A 569 -4.36 -9.49 21.55
CA GLU A 569 -3.83 -9.57 22.92
C GLU A 569 -4.10 -8.26 23.70
N LEU A 570 -3.77 -7.11 23.11
CA LEU A 570 -4.04 -5.80 23.74
C LEU A 570 -5.54 -5.55 23.94
N VAL A 571 -6.37 -5.94 22.96
CA VAL A 571 -7.83 -5.77 23.08
C VAL A 571 -8.36 -6.58 24.26
N ALA A 572 -7.93 -7.85 24.40
CA ALA A 572 -8.34 -8.75 25.47
C ALA A 572 -7.89 -8.25 26.86
N ASP A 573 -6.74 -7.58 26.95
CA ASP A 573 -6.21 -6.99 28.18
C ASP A 573 -6.88 -5.65 28.56
N GLY A 574 -7.83 -5.15 27.76
CA GLY A 574 -8.42 -3.83 27.96
C GLY A 574 -7.49 -2.67 27.57
N ASP A 575 -6.38 -2.95 26.88
CA ASP A 575 -5.39 -1.94 26.49
C ASP A 575 -5.82 -1.27 25.18
N ARG A 576 -6.20 0.02 25.28
CA ARG A 576 -6.64 0.87 24.17
C ARG A 576 -5.56 1.85 23.71
N SER A 577 -4.28 1.54 23.92
CA SER A 577 -3.19 2.50 23.68
C SER A 577 -2.47 2.37 22.32
N PHE A 578 -2.77 1.34 21.52
CA PHE A 578 -2.07 1.11 20.25
C PHE A 578 -3.00 0.70 19.11
N ALA A 579 -2.78 1.30 17.95
CA ALA A 579 -3.40 0.88 16.70
C ALA A 579 -2.44 1.03 15.51
N SER A 580 -2.67 0.25 14.47
CA SER A 580 -2.06 0.39 13.16
C SER A 580 -3.12 0.75 12.12
N MET A 581 -2.73 1.55 11.12
CA MET A 581 -3.62 1.96 10.02
C MET A 581 -2.92 1.82 8.68
N GLY A 582 -3.70 1.48 7.65
CA GLY A 582 -3.16 1.34 6.28
C GLY A 582 -2.39 0.04 6.02
N VAL A 583 -2.49 -0.95 6.91
CA VAL A 583 -2.02 -2.33 6.70
C VAL A 583 -3.07 -3.10 5.89
N VAL A 584 -3.37 -2.59 4.69
CA VAL A 584 -4.41 -3.13 3.82
C VAL A 584 -4.26 -2.67 2.37
N LEU A 585 -4.50 -3.58 1.43
CA LEU A 585 -4.63 -3.26 0.01
C LEU A 585 -6.11 -3.18 -0.38
N THR A 586 -6.55 -2.09 -0.98
CA THR A 586 -7.97 -1.88 -1.33
C THR A 586 -8.10 -0.99 -2.57
N SER A 587 -9.17 -1.20 -3.35
CA SER A 587 -9.56 -0.33 -4.46
C SER A 587 -10.25 0.95 -4.01
N THR A 588 -10.68 1.08 -2.75
CA THR A 588 -11.39 2.24 -2.20
C THR A 588 -10.65 2.86 -1.02
N ILE A 589 -9.40 3.26 -1.26
CA ILE A 589 -8.46 3.62 -0.17
C ILE A 589 -8.92 4.78 0.70
N ALA A 590 -9.49 5.84 0.13
CA ALA A 590 -9.91 7.01 0.90
C ALA A 590 -11.03 6.65 1.90
N VAL A 591 -12.05 5.93 1.42
CA VAL A 591 -13.19 5.50 2.24
C VAL A 591 -12.75 4.51 3.32
N VAL A 592 -11.89 3.53 2.98
CA VAL A 592 -11.34 2.59 3.96
C VAL A 592 -10.52 3.34 5.02
N ALA A 593 -9.75 4.35 4.62
CA ALA A 593 -8.95 5.15 5.56
C ALA A 593 -9.82 5.95 6.53
N GLU A 594 -10.92 6.56 6.08
CA GLU A 594 -11.88 7.25 6.95
C GLU A 594 -12.54 6.29 7.95
N VAL A 595 -12.97 5.13 7.48
CA VAL A 595 -13.62 4.13 8.35
C VAL A 595 -12.63 3.56 9.36
N GLN A 596 -11.38 3.28 8.96
CA GLN A 596 -10.34 2.90 9.91
C GLN A 596 -10.06 4.02 10.91
N ALA A 597 -10.02 5.28 10.47
CA ALA A 597 -9.77 6.43 11.36
C ALA A 597 -10.86 6.59 12.42
N LEU A 598 -12.13 6.48 12.02
CA LEU A 598 -13.28 6.55 12.93
C LEU A 598 -13.26 5.41 13.94
N TRP A 599 -13.02 4.18 13.47
CA TRP A 599 -12.96 3.01 14.33
C TRP A 599 -11.78 3.09 15.31
N VAL A 600 -10.60 3.49 14.85
CA VAL A 600 -9.41 3.67 15.70
C VAL A 600 -9.62 4.79 16.71
N ALA A 601 -10.21 5.93 16.30
CA ALA A 601 -10.51 7.00 17.24
C ALA A 601 -11.45 6.53 18.36
N ALA A 602 -12.54 5.83 18.01
CA ALA A 602 -13.47 5.25 18.97
C ALA A 602 -12.80 4.21 19.88
N PHE A 603 -11.95 3.33 19.32
CA PHE A 603 -11.19 2.34 20.08
C PHE A 603 -10.29 3.01 21.12
N LEU A 604 -9.47 3.97 20.68
CA LEU A 604 -8.53 4.66 21.56
C LEU A 604 -9.26 5.43 22.68
N THR A 605 -10.41 6.05 22.39
CA THR A 605 -11.20 6.80 23.38
C THR A 605 -12.09 5.93 24.27
N GLY A 606 -12.06 4.60 24.12
CA GLY A 606 -12.93 3.68 24.87
C GLY A 606 -14.40 3.71 24.43
N GLY A 607 -14.71 4.35 23.31
CA GLY A 607 -16.09 4.43 22.78
C GLY A 607 -16.62 3.11 22.22
N LEU A 608 -15.79 2.06 22.18
CA LEU A 608 -16.18 0.69 21.79
C LEU A 608 -16.37 -0.25 22.99
N ASP A 609 -16.15 0.25 24.20
CA ASP A 609 -16.16 -0.54 25.43
C ASP A 609 -17.52 -0.42 26.18
N GLU A 610 -18.50 0.33 25.65
CA GLU A 610 -19.79 0.53 26.34
C GLU A 610 -20.70 -0.71 26.36
N SER A 611 -21.06 -1.10 27.58
CA SER A 611 -22.42 -1.51 27.95
C SER A 611 -23.13 -0.30 28.52
N SER A 612 -24.07 0.31 27.79
CA SER A 612 -24.95 1.31 28.40
C SER A 612 -25.84 0.58 29.41
N ALA A 613 -25.74 0.96 30.68
CA ALA A 613 -26.57 0.41 31.77
C ALA A 613 -28.08 0.67 31.59
N ASP A 614 -28.49 1.34 30.50
CA ASP A 614 -29.88 1.67 30.18
C ASP A 614 -30.50 0.86 29.03
N CYS A 615 -29.78 -0.06 28.38
CA CYS A 615 -30.38 -0.91 27.34
C CYS A 615 -30.77 -2.28 27.90
N LYS A 616 -32.06 -2.46 28.22
CA LYS A 616 -32.69 -3.76 28.54
C LYS A 616 -32.80 -4.67 27.30
N SER A 617 -31.77 -4.75 26.47
CA SER A 617 -31.69 -5.70 25.36
C SER A 617 -30.79 -6.87 25.76
N GLU A 618 -31.32 -8.10 25.74
CA GLU A 618 -30.58 -9.33 26.06
C GLU A 618 -29.48 -9.71 25.03
N GLU A 619 -29.32 -8.94 23.95
CA GLU A 619 -28.25 -9.16 22.96
C GLU A 619 -27.02 -8.30 23.27
N PRO A 620 -25.79 -8.87 23.30
CA PRO A 620 -24.57 -8.09 23.47
C PRO A 620 -24.44 -7.08 22.32
N PRO A 621 -24.00 -5.83 22.59
CA PRO A 621 -23.86 -4.82 21.55
C PRO A 621 -22.92 -5.33 20.46
N ALA A 622 -23.33 -5.22 19.20
CA ALA A 622 -22.62 -5.77 18.05
C ALA A 622 -21.18 -5.24 17.85
N LEU A 623 -20.77 -4.24 18.64
CA LEU A 623 -19.47 -3.57 18.60
C LEU A 623 -18.69 -3.64 19.92
N GLY A 624 -19.26 -4.18 21.00
CA GLY A 624 -18.63 -4.21 22.32
C GLY A 624 -17.37 -5.08 22.32
N LEU A 625 -16.20 -4.48 22.55
CA LEU A 625 -14.94 -5.22 22.60
C LEU A 625 -14.73 -5.96 23.93
N ASP A 626 -15.28 -5.43 25.02
CA ASP A 626 -15.09 -5.98 26.37
C ASP A 626 -15.67 -7.39 26.57
N VAL A 627 -16.64 -7.78 25.74
CA VAL A 627 -17.29 -9.10 25.80
C VAL A 627 -16.72 -10.05 24.73
N LEU A 628 -15.85 -9.57 23.83
CA LEU A 628 -15.37 -10.35 22.70
C LEU A 628 -14.16 -11.22 23.09
N PRO A 629 -14.26 -12.57 23.05
CA PRO A 629 -13.15 -13.42 23.44
C PRO A 629 -11.97 -13.31 22.48
N GLN A 630 -10.74 -13.38 23.00
CA GLN A 630 -9.50 -13.37 22.21
C GLN A 630 -9.52 -14.44 21.11
N SER A 631 -10.00 -15.64 21.40
CA SER A 631 -10.06 -16.75 20.44
C SER A 631 -10.94 -16.45 19.22
N VAL A 632 -12.00 -15.64 19.38
CA VAL A 632 -12.86 -15.20 18.27
C VAL A 632 -12.11 -14.21 17.38
N MET A 633 -11.38 -13.27 17.98
CA MET A 633 -10.54 -12.33 17.24
C MET A 633 -9.41 -13.04 16.49
N GLU A 634 -8.73 -13.97 17.14
CA GLU A 634 -7.63 -14.74 16.54
C GLU A 634 -8.10 -15.61 15.39
N LYS A 635 -9.25 -16.29 15.53
CA LYS A 635 -9.84 -17.04 14.43
C LYS A 635 -10.14 -16.15 13.23
N ALA A 636 -10.74 -14.98 13.45
CA ALA A 636 -10.98 -14.01 12.38
C ALA A 636 -9.67 -13.57 11.71
N VAL A 637 -8.64 -13.25 12.50
CA VAL A 637 -7.30 -12.89 11.99
C VAL A 637 -6.67 -14.03 11.19
N SER A 638 -6.85 -15.28 11.60
CA SER A 638 -6.30 -16.43 10.87
C SER A 638 -7.00 -16.65 9.53
N GLU A 639 -8.33 -16.62 9.49
CA GLU A 639 -9.11 -16.71 8.24
C GLU A 639 -8.69 -15.62 7.24
N ASP A 640 -8.46 -14.44 7.78
CA ASP A 640 -8.05 -13.24 7.07
C ASP A 640 -6.67 -13.43 6.40
N VAL A 641 -5.65 -13.76 7.20
CA VAL A 641 -4.27 -14.00 6.75
C VAL A 641 -4.19 -15.14 5.73
N VAL A 642 -4.88 -16.24 6.00
CA VAL A 642 -4.88 -17.40 5.11
C VAL A 642 -5.55 -17.07 3.78
N LEU A 643 -6.67 -16.35 3.79
CA LEU A 643 -7.30 -15.89 2.56
C LEU A 643 -6.33 -15.01 1.75
N GLY A 644 -5.66 -14.02 2.37
CA GLY A 644 -4.68 -13.18 1.71
C GLY A 644 -3.49 -13.97 1.13
N SER A 645 -3.04 -15.00 1.85
CA SER A 645 -1.97 -15.91 1.42
C SER A 645 -2.39 -16.78 0.22
N LEU A 646 -3.63 -17.24 0.16
CA LEU A 646 -4.14 -18.05 -0.96
C LEU A 646 -4.51 -17.24 -2.20
N THR A 647 -5.05 -16.03 -2.02
CA THR A 647 -5.61 -15.22 -3.11
C THR A 647 -4.65 -14.16 -3.64
N GLY A 648 -3.33 -14.29 -3.45
CA GLY A 648 -2.43 -13.46 -4.25
C GLY A 648 -2.17 -12.03 -3.77
N SER A 649 -2.78 -11.52 -2.69
CA SER A 649 -2.61 -10.10 -2.33
C SER A 649 -1.13 -9.81 -2.04
N GLY A 650 -0.51 -9.00 -2.91
CA GLY A 650 0.91 -9.10 -3.30
C GLY A 650 1.96 -8.71 -2.28
N LEU A 651 1.60 -8.61 -1.00
CA LEU A 651 2.47 -8.18 0.08
C LEU A 651 2.37 -9.08 1.31
N GLU A 652 1.82 -10.29 1.21
CA GLU A 652 1.54 -11.15 2.39
C GLU A 652 0.70 -10.44 3.47
N VAL A 653 0.04 -9.35 3.05
CA VAL A 653 -0.95 -8.59 3.79
C VAL A 653 -2.26 -8.76 3.05
N ASP A 654 -3.33 -8.96 3.80
CA ASP A 654 -4.69 -9.04 3.29
C ASP A 654 -5.03 -7.88 2.34
N ALA A 655 -5.57 -8.23 1.17
CA ALA A 655 -6.39 -7.30 0.40
C ALA A 655 -7.83 -7.29 0.95
N ILE A 656 -8.40 -6.10 1.13
CA ILE A 656 -9.85 -5.96 1.21
C ILE A 656 -10.40 -6.18 -0.19
N HIS A 657 -11.01 -7.35 -0.40
CA HIS A 657 -12.16 -7.42 -1.29
C HIS A 657 -13.31 -6.69 -0.58
N VAL A 658 -14.00 -5.78 -1.27
CA VAL A 658 -14.99 -4.77 -0.82
C VAL A 658 -15.97 -5.22 0.31
N ARG A 659 -16.16 -6.52 0.55
CA ARG A 659 -16.95 -7.11 1.65
C ARG A 659 -16.64 -6.59 3.05
N ARG A 660 -15.36 -6.48 3.46
CA ARG A 660 -15.05 -6.14 4.88
C ARG A 660 -15.44 -4.70 5.25
N PHE A 661 -15.71 -3.84 4.26
CA PHE A 661 -16.23 -2.49 4.48
C PHE A 661 -17.63 -2.51 5.11
N LEU A 662 -18.48 -3.45 4.67
CA LEU A 662 -19.81 -3.65 5.26
C LEU A 662 -19.75 -4.42 6.58
N GLY A 663 -18.74 -5.24 6.87
CA GLY A 663 -18.55 -5.77 8.24
C GLY A 663 -18.22 -4.69 9.27
N LEU A 664 -17.50 -3.63 8.84
CA LEU A 664 -17.20 -2.45 9.66
C LEU A 664 -18.39 -1.48 9.79
N ILE A 665 -19.35 -1.49 8.86
CA ILE A 665 -20.49 -0.55 8.81
C ILE A 665 -21.85 -1.18 9.12
N ILE A 666 -22.07 -2.48 8.86
CA ILE A 666 -23.37 -3.14 9.09
C ILE A 666 -23.66 -3.26 10.58
N ASN A 667 -22.65 -3.29 11.46
CA ASN A 667 -22.88 -3.18 12.89
C ASN A 667 -23.20 -1.74 13.36
N ILE A 668 -23.31 -0.76 12.45
CA ILE A 668 -23.72 0.62 12.73
C ILE A 668 -25.20 0.86 12.32
N ARG A 669 -25.87 -0.11 11.69
CA ARG A 669 -27.29 0.02 11.30
C ARG A 669 -28.15 -1.05 11.96
N ASN A 670 -28.36 -0.90 13.26
CA ASN A 670 -29.53 -1.47 13.94
C ASN A 670 -30.12 -0.53 15.00
N GLU A 671 -29.84 0.78 14.92
CA GLU A 671 -30.57 1.80 15.67
C GLU A 671 -30.82 3.01 14.76
N SER A 672 -31.98 2.99 14.09
CA SER A 672 -32.69 4.16 13.60
C SER A 672 -34.16 3.85 13.52
#